data_AF-A0A1J4JD39-F1
#
_entry.id   AF-A0A1J4JD39-F1
#
_cell.length_a   1.000
_cell.length_b   1.000
_cell.length_c   1.000
_cell.angle_alpha   90.00
_cell.angle_beta   90.00
_cell.angle_gamma   90.00
#
_symmetry.space_group_name_H-M   'P 1'
#
loop_
_entity.id
_entity.type
_entity.pdbx_description
1 polymer ?
#
loop_
_entity_poly.entity_id
_entity_poly.type
_entity_poly.pdbx_seq_one_letter_code
_entity_poly.pdbx_strand_id
1 'polypeptide(L)'
;MFVQQFDFLQLDSPVIFGLFDQSCTTFTPEWLEEDKQREIKFPKMICHPQHNLFKIDDNFRKAVFFNGVPHRQRRKYWFIASSGLKLLIQVGNTWEFACQHASMIQSSSNSLFCGRLDILNFLPPAVLLQIETFLHIFWTQNNTIEFSPLIPIVASLLLLYMEPSLAYLSLQAMVNKSKMQEGWFFCLDKKTFLAQAKVFPQICEKRVKNVTKHARIINVNIEAVFISFVSLFFFPFVDLQTALTLFDIYLIEGRRFLIQFLLALFQSEEKILLQTNNADDFIEVLTDAIERLNDLNSLKIFLIKNVAKASVGKWNQLIRHEENFIKSLVKTQDVRNLQIVSHDDHVYSAFKSKIMNFTEEELEFDEENDNFHNNLDYFSPTENQTGNIMGVQSMNNIRSNLIQATNDEIEAAQAMITRSFADNHLMRIHGGRLLTVPMFYSIRSRLSPVFHKHSCQLVFSKSLNGCSLDNLIFSTNLSHCPHILMIETKDSLIGALISDSLKNEYSCNFSNMIYDQNDSREIEIDIDNDTNQTYQQADENEKAYEFYGKPSTFVFNAKENEIYQKFHPQNKMYIGYAPGEVIIGGPNPAIKFKDGLNEVESYQCDTFGSPQLINVKEEIREIEVYRLKIFKKRSKGTAKTV
;
A
#
# COMPACT_ATOMS: atom_id res chain seq x y z
N MET A 1 7.54 -38.90 22.02
CA MET A 1 6.32 -39.46 21.41
C MET A 1 5.43 -38.40 20.77
N PHE A 2 5.02 -37.30 21.43
CA PHE A 2 4.15 -36.29 20.79
C PHE A 2 4.77 -35.51 19.61
N VAL A 3 6.09 -35.25 19.62
CA VAL A 3 6.75 -34.49 18.52
C VAL A 3 6.82 -35.29 17.21
N GLN A 4 7.03 -36.62 17.29
CA GLN A 4 7.05 -37.52 16.12
C GLN A 4 5.68 -37.67 15.43
N GLN A 5 4.60 -37.25 16.09
CA GLN A 5 3.24 -37.47 15.60
C GLN A 5 2.79 -36.44 14.55
N PHE A 6 3.57 -35.37 14.34
CA PHE A 6 3.22 -34.27 13.44
C PHE A 6 4.29 -33.97 12.39
N ASP A 7 5.29 -34.84 12.22
CA ASP A 7 6.32 -34.70 11.20
C ASP A 7 5.71 -34.60 9.78
N PHE A 8 4.51 -35.18 9.58
CA PHE A 8 3.76 -35.09 8.33
C PHE A 8 3.31 -33.66 7.97
N LEU A 9 3.15 -32.76 8.95
CA LEU A 9 2.81 -31.34 8.69
C LEU A 9 4.01 -30.53 8.21
N GLN A 10 5.23 -31.07 8.39
CA GLN A 10 6.48 -30.44 8.01
C GLN A 10 6.57 -28.97 8.47
N LEU A 11 6.18 -28.68 9.73
CA LEU A 11 6.11 -27.30 10.24
C LEU A 11 7.49 -26.60 10.24
N ASP A 12 8.57 -27.35 10.32
CA ASP A 12 9.95 -26.84 10.23
C ASP A 12 10.49 -26.80 8.79
N SER A 13 9.66 -27.11 7.79
CA SER A 13 10.07 -27.01 6.39
C SER A 13 10.39 -25.55 6.01
N PRO A 14 11.45 -25.32 5.23
CA PRO A 14 11.74 -23.99 4.69
C PRO A 14 10.78 -23.59 3.56
N VAL A 15 9.95 -24.51 3.07
CA VAL A 15 8.97 -24.28 2.00
C VAL A 15 7.79 -23.49 2.54
N ILE A 16 7.40 -22.44 1.83
CA ILE A 16 6.17 -21.69 2.11
C ILE A 16 5.02 -22.41 1.40
N PHE A 17 4.05 -22.90 2.17
CA PHE A 17 2.90 -23.66 1.65
C PHE A 17 1.69 -22.76 1.34
N GLY A 18 1.78 -21.46 1.63
CA GLY A 18 0.73 -20.48 1.37
C GLY A 18 0.89 -19.75 0.03
N LEU A 19 0.24 -18.60 -0.07
CA LEU A 19 0.14 -17.78 -1.27
C LEU A 19 1.23 -16.70 -1.37
N PHE A 20 2.23 -16.69 -0.49
CA PHE A 20 3.26 -15.65 -0.47
C PHE A 20 4.02 -15.57 -1.80
N ASP A 21 4.49 -16.68 -2.35
CA ASP A 21 5.22 -16.68 -3.63
C ASP A 21 4.33 -16.25 -4.80
N GLN A 22 3.01 -16.52 -4.71
CA GLN A 22 2.02 -16.08 -5.71
C GLN A 22 1.69 -14.59 -5.59
N SER A 23 1.99 -13.96 -4.45
CA SER A 23 1.72 -12.53 -4.24
C SER A 23 2.62 -11.62 -5.07
N CYS A 24 3.67 -12.16 -5.70
CA CYS A 24 4.70 -11.39 -6.42
C CYS A 24 5.37 -10.29 -5.56
N THR A 25 5.33 -10.45 -4.23
CA THR A 25 5.97 -9.51 -3.31
C THR A 25 7.39 -9.97 -2.99
N THR A 26 8.33 -9.02 -2.98
CA THR A 26 9.72 -9.27 -2.59
C THR A 26 10.11 -8.39 -1.42
N PHE A 27 10.98 -8.88 -0.55
CA PHE A 27 11.55 -8.08 0.53
C PHE A 27 12.66 -7.16 0.01
N THR A 28 12.74 -5.96 0.54
CA THR A 28 13.86 -5.06 0.27
C THR A 28 15.15 -5.66 0.85
N PRO A 29 16.34 -5.27 0.36
CA PRO A 29 17.61 -5.74 0.90
C PRO A 29 17.73 -5.57 2.43
N GLU A 30 17.22 -4.47 2.97
CA GLU A 30 17.21 -4.18 4.41
C GLU A 30 16.36 -5.18 5.17
N TRP A 31 15.18 -5.52 4.64
CA TRP A 31 14.29 -6.52 5.23
C TRP A 31 14.83 -7.94 5.10
N LEU A 32 15.53 -8.26 4.01
CA LEU A 32 16.21 -9.55 3.84
C LEU A 32 17.36 -9.71 4.85
N GLU A 33 18.15 -8.66 5.08
CA GLU A 33 19.20 -8.69 6.08
C GLU A 33 18.62 -8.79 7.49
N GLU A 34 17.57 -8.03 7.78
CA GLU A 34 16.84 -8.15 9.04
C GLU A 34 16.32 -9.57 9.26
N ASP A 35 15.76 -10.21 8.24
CA ASP A 35 15.24 -11.57 8.38
C ASP A 35 16.35 -12.58 8.70
N LYS A 36 17.53 -12.46 8.07
CA LYS A 36 18.71 -13.25 8.47
C LYS A 36 19.10 -13.02 9.93
N GLN A 37 19.05 -11.76 10.39
CA GLN A 37 19.31 -11.46 11.80
C GLN A 37 18.25 -12.08 12.72
N ARG A 38 16.99 -12.14 12.29
CA ARG A 38 15.92 -12.86 13.01
C ARG A 38 16.21 -14.35 13.05
N GLU A 39 16.58 -14.99 11.94
CA GLU A 39 16.94 -16.41 11.91
C GLU A 39 18.06 -16.76 12.90
N ILE A 40 19.05 -15.86 13.08
CA ILE A 40 20.15 -16.06 14.03
C ILE A 40 19.71 -15.86 15.50
N LYS A 41 18.89 -14.84 15.76
CA LYS A 41 18.51 -14.43 17.13
C LYS A 41 17.33 -15.22 17.69
N PHE A 42 16.32 -15.48 16.87
CA PHE A 42 15.04 -16.02 17.29
C PHE A 42 15.16 -17.40 17.97
N PRO A 43 15.94 -18.37 17.46
CA PRO A 43 16.14 -19.65 18.15
C PRO A 43 16.83 -19.51 19.52
N LYS A 44 17.74 -18.54 19.66
CA LYS A 44 18.46 -18.28 20.92
C LYS A 44 17.55 -17.71 22.00
N MET A 45 16.46 -17.05 21.61
CA MET A 45 15.49 -16.45 22.52
C MET A 45 14.39 -17.41 22.94
N ILE A 46 14.14 -18.46 22.15
CA ILE A 46 13.12 -19.47 22.42
C ILE A 46 13.79 -20.69 23.05
N CYS A 47 13.98 -20.63 24.37
CA CYS A 47 14.35 -21.80 25.16
C CYS A 47 13.11 -22.66 25.39
N HIS A 48 12.74 -23.52 24.45
CA HIS A 48 11.73 -24.55 24.73
C HIS A 48 12.39 -25.83 25.28
N PRO A 49 12.10 -26.23 26.53
CA PRO A 49 12.08 -27.64 26.85
C PRO A 49 11.05 -28.29 25.92
N GLN A 50 11.38 -29.42 25.30
CA GLN A 50 10.56 -30.14 24.31
C GLN A 50 9.15 -30.56 24.78
N HIS A 51 8.77 -30.24 26.02
CA HIS A 51 7.58 -30.72 26.71
C HIS A 51 6.38 -29.74 26.72
N ASN A 52 6.45 -28.54 26.12
CA ASN A 52 5.30 -27.61 26.16
C ASN A 52 5.08 -26.81 24.86
N LEU A 53 4.96 -27.51 23.74
CA LEU A 53 4.76 -26.96 22.39
C LEU A 53 3.55 -26.00 22.26
N PHE A 54 2.62 -26.01 23.22
CA PHE A 54 1.37 -25.24 23.18
C PHE A 54 1.40 -23.94 23.99
N LYS A 55 2.45 -23.69 24.78
CA LYS A 55 2.49 -22.54 25.67
C LYS A 55 3.40 -21.46 25.10
N ILE A 56 2.77 -20.37 24.67
CA ILE A 56 3.44 -19.09 24.44
C ILE A 56 3.92 -18.57 25.79
N ASP A 57 5.22 -18.63 26.04
CA ASP A 57 5.82 -18.08 27.25
C ASP A 57 6.22 -16.61 27.08
N ASP A 58 6.65 -15.99 28.18
CA ASP A 58 7.03 -14.57 28.18
C ASP A 58 8.30 -14.32 27.36
N ASN A 59 9.17 -15.32 27.18
CA ASN A 59 10.38 -15.19 26.38
C ASN A 59 10.02 -15.15 24.90
N PHE A 60 9.13 -16.03 24.44
CA PHE A 60 8.58 -16.00 23.10
C PHE A 60 7.86 -14.68 22.82
N ARG A 61 6.98 -14.23 23.74
CA ARG A 61 6.31 -12.94 23.61
C ARG A 61 7.31 -11.80 23.42
N LYS A 62 8.37 -11.75 24.25
CA LYS A 62 9.43 -10.73 24.12
C LYS A 62 10.19 -10.88 22.80
N ALA A 63 10.51 -12.09 22.38
CA ALA A 63 11.21 -12.35 21.12
C ALA A 63 10.43 -11.80 19.94
N VAL A 64 9.14 -12.14 19.85
CA VAL A 64 8.23 -11.63 18.83
C VAL A 64 8.08 -10.12 18.90
N PHE A 65 7.87 -9.55 20.08
CA PHE A 65 7.66 -8.11 20.22
C PHE A 65 8.90 -7.30 19.82
N PHE A 66 10.11 -7.79 20.14
CA PHE A 66 11.35 -7.04 19.90
C PHE A 66 12.02 -7.32 18.57
N ASN A 67 11.82 -8.51 18.00
CA ASN A 67 12.52 -8.94 16.79
C ASN A 67 11.58 -9.39 15.68
N GLY A 68 10.29 -9.62 15.94
CA GLY A 68 9.40 -10.28 14.97
C GLY A 68 9.72 -11.76 14.78
N VAL A 69 8.93 -12.43 13.95
CA VAL A 69 9.15 -13.84 13.59
C VAL A 69 9.95 -13.91 12.28
N PRO A 70 10.97 -14.79 12.17
CA PRO A 70 11.65 -15.03 10.90
C PRO A 70 10.66 -15.49 9.82
N HIS A 71 10.84 -15.01 8.59
CA HIS A 71 9.93 -15.22 7.47
C HIS A 71 9.55 -16.68 7.28
N ARG A 72 10.55 -17.58 7.21
CA ARG A 72 10.34 -19.03 7.02
C ARG A 72 9.67 -19.72 8.20
N GLN A 73 9.70 -19.11 9.39
CA GLN A 73 9.17 -19.73 10.61
C GLN A 73 7.74 -19.25 10.94
N ARG A 74 7.21 -18.27 10.20
CA ARG A 74 5.86 -17.74 10.40
C ARG A 74 4.78 -18.81 10.32
N ARG A 75 4.84 -19.71 9.32
CA ARG A 75 3.89 -20.82 9.19
C ARG A 75 3.75 -21.61 10.50
N LYS A 76 4.88 -22.05 11.07
CA LYS A 76 4.90 -22.79 12.34
C LYS A 76 4.40 -21.96 13.51
N TYR A 77 5.01 -20.80 13.74
CA TYR A 77 4.75 -20.05 14.96
C TYR A 77 3.40 -19.36 14.97
N TRP A 78 2.89 -18.94 13.82
CA TRP A 78 1.53 -18.43 13.72
C TRP A 78 0.49 -19.52 13.95
N PHE A 79 0.72 -20.73 13.43
CA PHE A 79 -0.18 -21.86 13.64
C PHE A 79 -0.26 -22.26 15.14
N ILE A 80 0.88 -22.18 15.84
CA ILE A 80 0.94 -22.37 17.29
C ILE A 80 0.29 -21.20 18.03
N ALA A 81 0.65 -19.96 17.69
CA ALA A 81 0.21 -18.75 18.39
C ALA A 81 -1.31 -18.53 18.29
N SER A 82 -1.89 -18.81 17.12
CA SER A 82 -3.33 -18.76 16.89
C SER A 82 -4.10 -19.86 17.62
N SER A 83 -3.39 -20.83 18.23
CA SER A 83 -3.93 -22.09 18.76
C SER A 83 -4.51 -23.04 17.69
N GLY A 84 -4.12 -22.86 16.42
CA GLY A 84 -4.54 -23.73 15.31
C GLY A 84 -4.05 -25.17 15.49
N LEU A 85 -2.78 -25.36 15.93
CA LEU A 85 -2.25 -26.69 16.22
C LEU A 85 -3.03 -27.41 17.32
N LYS A 86 -3.43 -26.68 18.37
CA LYS A 86 -4.25 -27.24 19.44
C LYS A 86 -5.62 -27.68 18.90
N LEU A 87 -6.24 -26.88 18.04
CA LEU A 87 -7.51 -27.22 17.43
C LEU A 87 -7.38 -28.44 16.50
N LEU A 88 -6.33 -28.51 15.67
CA LEU A 88 -6.05 -29.66 14.81
C LEU A 88 -5.99 -30.97 15.60
N ILE A 89 -5.34 -30.96 16.77
CA ILE A 89 -5.24 -32.15 17.63
C ILE A 89 -6.60 -32.54 18.21
N GLN A 90 -7.44 -31.56 18.50
CA GLN A 90 -8.75 -31.78 19.11
C GLN A 90 -9.79 -32.30 18.12
N VAL A 91 -9.82 -31.76 16.90
CA VAL A 91 -10.90 -32.03 15.93
C VAL A 91 -10.43 -32.60 14.60
N GLY A 92 -9.12 -32.75 14.39
CA GLY A 92 -8.55 -33.15 13.10
C GLY A 92 -8.57 -32.04 12.06
N ASN A 93 -8.18 -32.39 10.83
CA ASN A 93 -8.29 -31.48 9.69
C ASN A 93 -9.74 -31.49 9.17
N THR A 94 -10.46 -30.39 9.35
CA THR A 94 -11.87 -30.26 9.01
C THR A 94 -12.12 -29.46 7.72
N TRP A 95 -11.06 -29.09 7.00
CA TRP A 95 -11.15 -28.24 5.81
C TRP A 95 -11.99 -28.86 4.68
N GLU A 96 -11.76 -30.14 4.35
CA GLU A 96 -12.50 -30.82 3.28
C GLU A 96 -14.01 -30.88 3.58
N PHE A 97 -14.37 -31.14 4.83
CA PHE A 97 -15.76 -31.12 5.29
C PHE A 97 -16.37 -29.72 5.16
N ALA A 98 -15.64 -28.67 5.54
CA ALA A 98 -16.08 -27.29 5.37
C ALA A 98 -16.31 -26.93 3.89
N CYS A 99 -15.42 -27.38 3.00
CA CYS A 99 -15.56 -27.19 1.55
C CYS A 99 -16.82 -27.88 1.00
N GLN A 100 -17.06 -29.13 1.41
CA GLN A 100 -18.25 -29.88 0.99
C GLN A 100 -19.55 -29.18 1.43
N HIS A 101 -19.60 -28.70 2.67
CA HIS A 101 -20.75 -27.95 3.16
C HIS A 101 -20.94 -26.62 2.40
N ALA A 102 -19.84 -25.88 2.16
CA ALA A 102 -19.90 -24.61 1.45
C ALA A 102 -20.36 -24.76 -0.01
N SER A 103 -20.05 -25.87 -0.67
CA SER A 103 -20.49 -26.13 -2.05
C SER A 103 -22.01 -26.15 -2.25
N MET A 104 -22.77 -26.30 -1.16
CA MET A 104 -24.24 -26.29 -1.16
C MET A 104 -24.84 -24.90 -0.93
N ILE A 105 -24.01 -23.88 -0.68
CA ILE A 105 -24.41 -22.54 -0.27
C ILE A 105 -23.90 -21.53 -1.30
N GLN A 106 -24.76 -20.62 -1.74
CA GLN A 106 -24.34 -19.57 -2.67
C GLN A 106 -23.52 -18.49 -1.95
N SER A 107 -22.50 -17.98 -2.63
CA SER A 107 -21.71 -16.84 -2.15
C SER A 107 -22.56 -15.58 -2.05
N SER A 108 -22.33 -14.81 -0.98
CA SER A 108 -22.98 -13.52 -0.72
C SER A 108 -21.96 -12.51 -0.22
N SER A 109 -22.27 -11.21 -0.30
CA SER A 109 -21.42 -10.12 0.24
C SER A 109 -21.10 -10.29 1.73
N ASN A 110 -22.01 -10.92 2.50
CA ASN A 110 -21.82 -11.24 3.92
C ASN A 110 -20.64 -12.19 4.18
N SER A 111 -20.18 -12.92 3.16
CA SER A 111 -19.00 -13.80 3.25
C SER A 111 -17.73 -13.05 3.63
N LEU A 112 -17.71 -11.73 3.45
CA LEU A 112 -16.58 -10.87 3.80
C LEU A 112 -16.68 -10.26 5.20
N PHE A 113 -17.70 -10.61 6.00
CA PHE A 113 -17.84 -10.13 7.39
C PHE A 113 -17.82 -8.59 7.53
N CYS A 114 -18.36 -7.88 6.51
CA CYS A 114 -18.28 -6.42 6.37
C CYS A 114 -16.84 -5.86 6.34
N GLY A 115 -15.86 -6.70 5.98
CA GLY A 115 -14.49 -6.30 5.72
C GLY A 115 -14.23 -6.13 4.23
N ARG A 116 -13.02 -5.68 3.91
CA ARG A 116 -12.64 -5.20 2.58
C ARG A 116 -11.36 -5.85 2.11
N LEU A 117 -11.39 -6.43 0.91
CA LEU A 117 -10.24 -7.06 0.27
C LEU A 117 -9.55 -6.18 -0.76
N ASP A 118 -10.23 -5.15 -1.26
CA ASP A 118 -9.69 -4.19 -2.21
C ASP A 118 -8.60 -3.28 -1.63
N ILE A 119 -8.48 -3.23 -0.29
CA ILE A 119 -7.31 -2.65 0.39
C ILE A 119 -6.04 -3.49 0.20
N LEU A 120 -6.18 -4.76 -0.20
CA LEU A 120 -5.07 -5.68 -0.47
C LEU A 120 -4.73 -5.72 -1.96
N ASN A 121 -4.89 -4.60 -2.66
CA ASN A 121 -4.62 -4.46 -4.09
C ASN A 121 -3.15 -4.72 -4.50
N PHE A 122 -2.24 -4.80 -3.54
CA PHE A 122 -0.88 -5.30 -3.77
C PHE A 122 -0.85 -6.80 -4.10
N LEU A 123 -1.93 -7.54 -3.82
CA LEU A 123 -2.09 -8.94 -4.19
C LEU A 123 -2.67 -9.08 -5.60
N PRO A 124 -2.19 -10.04 -6.40
CA PRO A 124 -2.77 -10.31 -7.71
C PRO A 124 -4.25 -10.72 -7.64
N PRO A 125 -5.07 -10.41 -8.67
CA PRO A 125 -6.49 -10.79 -8.69
C PRO A 125 -6.76 -12.29 -8.48
N ALA A 126 -5.88 -13.16 -8.99
CA ALA A 126 -5.99 -14.61 -8.79
C ALA A 126 -5.81 -15.02 -7.31
N VAL A 127 -4.96 -14.30 -6.56
CA VAL A 127 -4.77 -14.52 -5.12
C VAL A 127 -5.98 -13.99 -4.35
N LEU A 128 -6.50 -12.82 -4.73
CA LEU A 128 -7.72 -12.26 -4.12
C LEU A 128 -8.92 -13.19 -4.28
N LEU A 129 -9.11 -13.79 -5.46
CA LEU A 129 -10.18 -14.77 -5.69
C LEU A 129 -10.06 -16.03 -4.81
N GLN A 130 -8.82 -16.51 -4.57
CA GLN A 130 -8.57 -17.62 -3.64
C GLN A 130 -8.95 -17.24 -2.20
N ILE A 131 -8.62 -16.01 -1.79
CA ILE A 131 -8.99 -15.48 -0.47
C ILE A 131 -10.51 -15.33 -0.33
N GLU A 132 -11.19 -14.80 -1.34
CA GLU A 132 -12.66 -14.69 -1.36
C GLU A 132 -13.33 -16.06 -1.23
N THR A 133 -12.83 -17.05 -1.98
CA THR A 133 -13.32 -18.43 -1.92
C THR A 133 -13.12 -19.02 -0.51
N PHE A 134 -11.95 -18.81 0.08
CA PHE A 134 -11.65 -19.24 1.44
C PHE A 134 -12.58 -18.59 2.48
N LEU A 135 -12.79 -17.27 2.38
CA LEU A 135 -13.66 -16.53 3.30
C LEU A 135 -15.11 -16.96 3.19
N HIS A 136 -15.59 -17.26 1.98
CA HIS A 136 -16.90 -17.86 1.79
C HIS A 136 -17.04 -19.19 2.51
N ILE A 137 -16.09 -20.11 2.33
CA ILE A 137 -16.09 -21.41 3.03
C ILE A 137 -16.09 -21.19 4.55
N PHE A 138 -15.24 -20.30 5.05
CA PHE A 138 -15.14 -19.97 6.47
C PHE A 138 -16.44 -19.38 7.03
N TRP A 139 -17.09 -18.49 6.28
CA TRP A 139 -18.36 -17.86 6.64
C TRP A 139 -19.49 -18.89 6.75
N THR A 140 -19.54 -19.91 5.88
CA THR A 140 -20.60 -20.94 5.97
C THR A 140 -20.63 -21.68 7.31
N GLN A 141 -19.48 -21.78 7.98
CA GLN A 141 -19.34 -22.42 9.29
C GLN A 141 -19.50 -21.43 10.46
N ASN A 142 -19.44 -20.13 10.17
CA ASN A 142 -19.45 -19.05 11.16
C ASN A 142 -20.47 -17.96 10.83
N ASN A 143 -21.59 -18.32 10.22
CA ASN A 143 -22.65 -17.40 9.79
C ASN A 143 -23.30 -16.60 10.94
N THR A 144 -23.03 -16.97 12.19
CA THR A 144 -23.40 -16.21 13.40
C THR A 144 -22.60 -14.92 13.57
N ILE A 145 -21.46 -14.77 12.89
CA ILE A 145 -20.65 -13.55 12.94
C ILE A 145 -21.30 -12.52 12.03
N GLU A 146 -21.86 -11.47 12.64
CA GLU A 146 -22.56 -10.41 11.93
C GLU A 146 -21.60 -9.36 11.35
N PHE A 147 -20.54 -9.03 12.09
CA PHE A 147 -19.64 -7.93 11.73
C PHE A 147 -18.25 -8.18 12.30
N SER A 148 -17.24 -8.28 11.44
CA SER A 148 -15.84 -8.38 11.86
C SER A 148 -14.88 -8.01 10.72
N PRO A 149 -14.65 -6.70 10.47
CA PRO A 149 -13.90 -6.23 9.30
C PRO A 149 -12.43 -6.67 9.29
N LEU A 150 -11.90 -7.13 10.43
CA LEU A 150 -10.54 -7.66 10.56
C LEU A 150 -10.40 -9.10 10.04
N ILE A 151 -11.48 -9.89 9.98
CA ILE A 151 -11.40 -11.30 9.57
C ILE A 151 -10.81 -11.46 8.16
N PRO A 152 -11.27 -10.73 7.13
CA PRO A 152 -10.70 -10.84 5.78
C PRO A 152 -9.19 -10.57 5.72
N ILE A 153 -8.73 -9.56 6.46
CA ILE A 153 -7.32 -9.18 6.50
C ILE A 153 -6.48 -10.27 7.17
N VAL A 154 -6.93 -10.74 8.33
CA VAL A 154 -6.25 -11.80 9.07
C VAL A 154 -6.24 -13.10 8.29
N ALA A 155 -7.34 -13.46 7.62
CA ALA A 155 -7.41 -14.62 6.73
C ALA A 155 -6.39 -14.50 5.59
N SER A 156 -6.30 -13.33 4.96
CA SER A 156 -5.34 -13.06 3.88
C SER A 156 -3.90 -13.24 4.36
N LEU A 157 -3.56 -12.65 5.51
CA LEU A 157 -2.23 -12.79 6.10
C LEU A 157 -1.88 -14.25 6.42
N LEU A 158 -2.80 -15.00 7.02
CA LEU A 158 -2.60 -16.42 7.29
C LEU A 158 -2.39 -17.22 5.99
N LEU A 159 -3.22 -16.98 4.96
CA LEU A 159 -3.13 -17.65 3.67
C LEU A 159 -1.83 -17.34 2.91
N LEU A 160 -1.17 -16.21 3.17
CA LEU A 160 0.17 -15.98 2.60
C LEU A 160 1.17 -17.05 3.07
N TYR A 161 1.09 -17.53 4.31
CA TYR A 161 2.10 -18.42 4.89
C TYR A 161 1.62 -19.87 5.13
N MET A 162 0.32 -20.10 5.08
CA MET A 162 -0.29 -21.39 5.35
C MET A 162 -1.14 -21.85 4.19
N GLU A 163 -1.15 -23.15 3.96
CA GLU A 163 -2.15 -23.79 3.13
C GLU A 163 -3.57 -23.59 3.71
N PRO A 164 -4.63 -23.66 2.89
CA PRO A 164 -6.00 -23.37 3.32
C PRO A 164 -6.44 -24.15 4.57
N SER A 165 -6.04 -25.41 4.72
CA SER A 165 -6.43 -26.23 5.87
C SER A 165 -5.89 -25.69 7.20
N LEU A 166 -4.61 -25.30 7.25
CA LEU A 166 -4.02 -24.75 8.47
C LEU A 166 -4.49 -23.32 8.71
N ALA A 167 -4.61 -22.51 7.66
CA ALA A 167 -5.18 -21.16 7.76
C ALA A 167 -6.61 -21.20 8.35
N TYR A 168 -7.43 -22.15 7.89
CA TYR A 168 -8.79 -22.37 8.40
C TYR A 168 -8.79 -22.72 9.89
N LEU A 169 -7.97 -23.68 10.30
CA LEU A 169 -7.86 -24.09 11.71
C LEU A 169 -7.31 -22.96 12.59
N SER A 170 -6.34 -22.19 12.09
CA SER A 170 -5.83 -20.99 12.76
C SER A 170 -6.91 -19.95 12.98
N LEU A 171 -7.63 -19.57 11.92
CA LEU A 171 -8.68 -18.56 11.99
C LEU A 171 -9.86 -19.02 12.86
N GLN A 172 -10.27 -20.29 12.73
CA GLN A 172 -11.31 -20.87 13.57
C GLN A 172 -10.91 -20.87 15.04
N ALA A 173 -9.66 -21.22 15.37
CA ALA A 173 -9.16 -21.18 16.74
C ALA A 173 -9.17 -19.74 17.30
N MET A 174 -8.83 -18.73 16.49
CA MET A 174 -8.89 -17.32 16.87
C MET A 174 -10.33 -16.84 17.10
N VAL A 175 -11.28 -17.25 16.26
CA VAL A 175 -12.72 -16.97 16.47
C VAL A 175 -13.23 -17.65 17.73
N ASN A 176 -12.91 -18.94 17.95
CA ASN A 176 -13.32 -19.67 19.14
C ASN A 176 -12.77 -19.01 20.41
N LYS A 177 -11.50 -18.62 20.41
CA LYS A 177 -10.90 -17.87 21.52
C LYS A 177 -11.61 -16.54 21.75
N SER A 178 -11.97 -15.83 20.68
CA SER A 178 -12.71 -14.56 20.77
C SER A 178 -14.10 -14.74 21.38
N LYS A 179 -14.82 -15.83 21.03
CA LYS A 179 -16.11 -16.19 21.66
C LYS A 179 -15.95 -16.52 23.15
N MET A 180 -14.84 -17.16 23.54
CA MET A 180 -14.61 -17.61 24.92
C MET A 180 -13.95 -16.57 25.83
N GLN A 181 -13.20 -15.62 25.28
CA GLN A 181 -12.35 -14.67 26.01
C GLN A 181 -12.61 -13.23 25.58
N GLU A 182 -13.88 -12.80 25.65
CA GLU A 182 -14.29 -11.39 25.54
C GLU A 182 -13.72 -10.67 24.29
N GLY A 183 -13.73 -11.36 23.15
CA GLY A 183 -13.26 -10.83 21.89
C GLY A 183 -11.74 -10.71 21.78
N TRP A 184 -10.97 -11.64 22.35
CA TRP A 184 -9.48 -11.59 22.36
C TRP A 184 -8.85 -11.15 21.03
N PHE A 185 -9.21 -11.77 19.90
CA PHE A 185 -8.70 -11.41 18.58
C PHE A 185 -9.67 -10.49 17.83
N PHE A 186 -10.96 -10.79 17.89
CA PHE A 186 -11.98 -10.15 17.07
C PHE A 186 -13.15 -9.63 17.90
N CYS A 187 -13.67 -8.46 17.50
CA CYS A 187 -15.06 -8.11 17.76
C CYS A 187 -15.90 -8.83 16.71
N LEU A 188 -16.85 -9.68 17.14
CA LEU A 188 -17.62 -10.56 16.25
C LEU A 188 -19.02 -10.03 15.91
N ASP A 189 -19.36 -8.87 16.48
CA ASP A 189 -20.61 -8.16 16.24
C ASP A 189 -20.38 -6.65 16.25
N LYS A 190 -21.31 -5.92 15.63
CA LYS A 190 -21.23 -4.46 15.43
C LYS A 190 -21.25 -3.71 16.77
N LYS A 191 -22.02 -4.18 17.76
CA LYS A 191 -22.15 -3.50 19.05
C LYS A 191 -20.84 -3.54 19.82
N THR A 192 -20.18 -4.69 19.85
CA THR A 192 -18.89 -4.86 20.51
C THR A 192 -17.80 -4.03 19.83
N PHE A 193 -17.77 -3.99 18.49
CA PHE A 193 -16.81 -3.14 17.77
C PHE A 193 -17.02 -1.65 18.04
N LEU A 194 -18.26 -1.17 18.00
CA LEU A 194 -18.57 0.24 18.30
C LEU A 194 -18.33 0.59 19.77
N ALA A 195 -18.58 -0.34 20.69
CA ALA A 195 -18.24 -0.17 22.09
C ALA A 195 -16.74 0.07 22.28
N GLN A 196 -15.90 -0.72 21.60
CA GLN A 196 -14.45 -0.52 21.61
C GLN A 196 -14.07 0.86 21.07
N ALA A 197 -14.63 1.27 19.93
CA ALA A 197 -14.36 2.57 19.33
C ALA A 197 -14.77 3.73 20.26
N LYS A 198 -15.90 3.61 20.98
CA LYS A 198 -16.38 4.59 21.97
C LYS A 198 -15.54 4.67 23.24
N VAL A 199 -14.95 3.55 23.66
CA VAL A 199 -14.07 3.51 24.83
C VAL A 199 -12.70 4.12 24.51
N PHE A 200 -12.22 4.03 23.27
CA PHE A 200 -10.90 4.54 22.88
C PHE A 200 -10.67 6.04 23.20
N PRO A 201 -11.58 6.98 22.90
CA PRO A 201 -11.45 8.37 23.32
C PRO A 201 -11.26 8.54 24.83
N GLN A 202 -11.92 7.71 25.66
CA GLN A 202 -11.78 7.76 27.13
C GLN A 202 -10.38 7.32 27.59
N ILE A 203 -9.74 6.41 26.85
CA ILE A 203 -8.34 6.05 27.07
C ILE A 203 -7.45 7.24 26.70
N CYS A 204 -7.71 7.87 25.56
CA CYS A 204 -6.97 9.03 25.10
C CYS A 204 -7.07 10.20 26.08
N GLU A 205 -8.25 10.46 26.67
CA GLU A 205 -8.41 11.49 27.70
C GLU A 205 -7.51 11.28 28.93
N LYS A 206 -7.27 10.02 29.30
CA LYS A 206 -6.44 9.67 30.45
C LYS A 206 -4.94 9.70 30.13
N ARG A 207 -4.56 9.51 28.86
CA ARG A 207 -3.17 9.24 28.46
C ARG A 207 -2.52 10.34 27.61
N VAL A 208 -3.32 11.01 26.80
CA VAL A 208 -2.94 12.11 25.88
C VAL A 208 -4.01 13.21 25.98
N LYS A 209 -4.25 13.70 27.20
CA LYS A 209 -5.34 14.62 27.52
C LYS A 209 -5.32 15.90 26.66
N ASN A 210 -4.13 16.44 26.42
CA ASN A 210 -3.96 17.66 25.66
C ASN A 210 -4.32 17.45 24.19
N VAL A 211 -3.81 16.37 23.57
CA VAL A 211 -4.17 15.97 22.20
C VAL A 211 -5.67 15.74 22.08
N THR A 212 -6.28 15.05 23.05
CA THR A 212 -7.73 14.79 23.05
C THR A 212 -8.54 16.09 23.15
N LYS A 213 -8.11 17.04 23.98
CA LYS A 213 -8.76 18.36 24.10
C LYS A 213 -8.59 19.16 22.80
N HIS A 214 -7.40 19.16 22.22
CA HIS A 214 -7.09 19.83 20.97
C HIS A 214 -7.92 19.28 19.83
N ALA A 215 -7.94 17.95 19.66
CA ALA A 215 -8.77 17.25 18.70
C ALA A 215 -10.23 17.74 18.74
N ARG A 216 -10.83 17.91 19.92
CA ARG A 216 -12.20 18.47 20.03
C ARG A 216 -12.32 19.91 19.54
N ILE A 217 -11.33 20.75 19.81
CA ILE A 217 -11.32 22.16 19.39
C ILE A 217 -11.30 22.26 17.87
N ILE A 218 -10.50 21.42 17.21
CA ILE A 218 -10.40 21.36 15.74
C ILE A 218 -11.41 20.38 15.10
N ASN A 219 -12.44 19.98 15.86
CA ASN A 219 -13.53 19.09 15.43
C ASN A 219 -13.08 17.71 14.91
N VAL A 220 -12.06 17.12 15.52
CA VAL A 220 -11.59 15.76 15.26
C VAL A 220 -12.37 14.73 16.09
N ASN A 221 -13.10 13.83 15.41
CA ASN A 221 -13.73 12.66 15.99
C ASN A 221 -12.74 11.48 16.13
N ILE A 222 -12.18 11.32 17.33
CA ILE A 222 -11.22 10.24 17.67
C ILE A 222 -11.83 8.83 17.51
N GLU A 223 -13.14 8.67 17.66
CA GLU A 223 -13.81 7.39 17.43
C GLU A 223 -13.79 7.02 15.93
N ALA A 224 -14.05 7.99 15.06
CA ALA A 224 -13.96 7.79 13.61
C ALA A 224 -12.52 7.46 13.18
N VAL A 225 -11.53 8.11 13.79
CA VAL A 225 -10.10 7.77 13.62
C VAL A 225 -9.84 6.31 14.00
N PHE A 226 -10.31 5.88 15.17
CA PHE A 226 -10.15 4.50 15.62
C PHE A 226 -10.72 3.51 14.60
N ILE A 227 -11.97 3.72 14.17
CA ILE A 227 -12.64 2.84 13.21
C ILE A 227 -11.84 2.77 11.91
N SER A 228 -11.39 3.90 11.38
CA SER A 228 -10.70 3.99 10.09
C SER A 228 -9.37 3.25 10.08
N PHE A 229 -8.57 3.38 11.13
CA PHE A 229 -7.25 2.73 11.21
C PHE A 229 -7.34 1.26 11.64
N VAL A 230 -8.15 0.96 12.67
CA VAL A 230 -8.18 -0.38 13.28
C VAL A 230 -8.96 -1.38 12.43
N SER A 231 -10.03 -0.98 11.75
CA SER A 231 -10.78 -1.90 10.88
C SER A 231 -9.96 -2.41 9.68
N LEU A 232 -8.96 -1.64 9.27
CA LEU A 232 -8.09 -1.94 8.13
C LEU A 232 -6.73 -2.50 8.54
N PHE A 233 -6.52 -2.78 9.83
CA PHE A 233 -5.23 -3.24 10.37
C PHE A 233 -4.06 -2.34 9.90
N PHE A 234 -4.31 -1.04 9.72
CA PHE A 234 -3.35 -0.06 9.20
C PHE A 234 -2.80 -0.30 7.77
N PHE A 235 -3.28 -1.34 7.04
CA PHE A 235 -2.76 -1.72 5.70
C PHE A 235 -2.70 -0.62 4.65
N PRO A 236 -3.63 0.36 4.59
CA PRO A 236 -3.51 1.43 3.60
C PRO A 236 -2.24 2.28 3.75
N PHE A 237 -1.57 2.19 4.90
CA PHE A 237 -0.46 3.07 5.29
C PHE A 237 0.85 2.30 5.55
N VAL A 238 0.81 0.97 5.57
CA VAL A 238 1.99 0.14 5.83
C VAL A 238 2.27 -0.82 4.68
N ASP A 239 3.54 -1.08 4.41
CA ASP A 239 3.97 -2.13 3.51
C ASP A 239 3.70 -3.52 4.10
N LEU A 240 3.77 -4.55 3.25
CA LEU A 240 3.49 -5.92 3.67
C LEU A 240 4.46 -6.37 4.77
N GLN A 241 5.74 -6.02 4.68
CA GLN A 241 6.78 -6.44 5.62
C GLN A 241 6.51 -5.91 7.03
N THR A 242 6.14 -4.64 7.12
CA THR A 242 5.70 -3.97 8.34
C THR A 242 4.42 -4.61 8.85
N ALA A 243 3.41 -4.78 8.01
CA ALA A 243 2.15 -5.43 8.38
C ALA A 243 2.38 -6.83 8.96
N LEU A 244 3.27 -7.62 8.37
CA LEU A 244 3.64 -8.95 8.83
C LEU A 244 4.28 -8.92 10.22
N THR A 245 5.14 -7.93 10.51
CA THR A 245 5.70 -7.75 11.86
C THR A 245 4.67 -7.25 12.87
N LEU A 246 3.74 -6.38 12.49
CA LEU A 246 2.61 -6.01 13.36
C LEU A 246 1.69 -7.22 13.62
N PHE A 247 1.51 -8.07 12.62
CA PHE A 247 0.70 -9.28 12.72
C PHE A 247 1.34 -10.35 13.61
N ASP A 248 2.67 -10.49 13.56
CA ASP A 248 3.43 -11.32 14.51
C ASP A 248 3.03 -10.98 15.97
N ILE A 249 2.96 -9.68 16.31
CA ILE A 249 2.59 -9.20 17.65
C ILE A 249 1.10 -9.40 17.94
N TYR A 250 0.24 -9.10 16.96
CA TYR A 250 -1.21 -9.28 17.08
C TYR A 250 -1.60 -10.74 17.40
N LEU A 251 -0.91 -11.73 16.84
CA LEU A 251 -1.16 -13.14 17.15
C LEU A 251 -0.92 -13.49 18.63
N ILE A 252 -0.10 -12.69 19.33
CA ILE A 252 0.22 -12.89 20.75
C ILE A 252 -0.69 -12.05 21.65
N GLU A 253 -0.86 -10.77 21.33
CA GLU A 253 -1.54 -9.79 22.18
C GLU A 253 -3.02 -9.57 21.82
N GLY A 254 -3.48 -10.06 20.67
CA GLY A 254 -4.84 -9.88 20.17
C GLY A 254 -5.19 -8.43 19.85
N ARG A 255 -6.49 -8.09 19.84
CA ARG A 255 -6.97 -6.74 19.50
C ARG A 255 -6.52 -5.66 20.48
N ARG A 256 -6.05 -6.04 21.67
CA ARG A 256 -5.43 -5.11 22.64
C ARG A 256 -4.25 -4.36 22.02
N PHE A 257 -3.44 -5.06 21.23
CA PHE A 257 -2.30 -4.47 20.54
C PHE A 257 -2.73 -3.35 19.58
N LEU A 258 -3.85 -3.50 18.86
CA LEU A 258 -4.33 -2.48 17.92
C LEU A 258 -4.67 -1.16 18.62
N ILE A 259 -5.33 -1.25 19.78
CA ILE A 259 -5.62 -0.10 20.66
C ILE A 259 -4.32 0.52 21.15
N GLN A 260 -3.38 -0.32 21.61
CA GLN A 260 -2.10 0.11 22.15
C GLN A 260 -1.24 0.80 21.09
N PHE A 261 -1.22 0.28 19.87
CA PHE A 261 -0.50 0.81 18.74
C PHE A 261 -1.04 2.19 18.35
N LEU A 262 -2.35 2.33 18.19
CA LEU A 262 -2.96 3.62 17.85
C LEU A 262 -2.75 4.65 18.98
N LEU A 263 -2.86 4.25 20.24
CA LEU A 263 -2.55 5.14 21.36
C LEU A 263 -1.08 5.59 21.35
N ALA A 264 -0.16 4.69 21.01
CA ALA A 264 1.27 5.00 20.92
C ALA A 264 1.57 6.01 19.81
N LEU A 265 0.83 6.00 18.69
CA LEU A 265 0.93 7.03 17.64
C LEU A 265 0.52 8.41 18.16
N PHE A 266 -0.61 8.50 18.87
CA PHE A 266 -1.03 9.75 19.49
C PHE A 266 0.01 10.28 20.49
N GLN A 267 0.67 9.38 21.22
CA GLN A 267 1.71 9.73 22.19
C GLN A 267 3.01 10.18 21.50
N SER A 268 3.43 9.50 20.44
CA SER A 268 4.68 9.84 19.75
C SER A 268 4.58 11.15 18.99
N GLU A 269 3.41 11.45 18.42
CA GLU A 269 3.15 12.63 17.62
C GLU A 269 2.52 13.78 18.43
N GLU A 270 2.41 13.67 19.76
CA GLU A 270 1.68 14.63 20.61
C GLU A 270 2.06 16.09 20.33
N LYS A 271 3.36 16.39 20.18
CA LYS A 271 3.82 17.76 19.92
C LYS A 271 3.33 18.32 18.58
N ILE A 272 3.34 17.48 17.54
CA ILE A 272 2.95 17.88 16.18
C ILE A 272 1.43 17.95 16.08
N LEU A 273 0.72 16.98 16.67
CA LEU A 273 -0.74 16.96 16.74
C LEU A 273 -1.32 18.18 17.45
N LEU A 274 -0.62 18.75 18.44
CA LEU A 274 -1.04 19.99 19.12
C LEU A 274 -0.85 21.26 18.28
N GLN A 275 -0.10 21.17 17.17
CA GLN A 275 0.18 22.30 16.28
C GLN A 275 -0.73 22.32 15.04
N THR A 276 -1.57 21.30 14.85
CA THR A 276 -2.47 21.22 13.70
C THR A 276 -3.62 22.22 13.84
N ASN A 277 -4.07 22.78 12.72
CA ASN A 277 -5.07 23.84 12.73
C ASN A 277 -6.49 23.33 12.43
N ASN A 278 -6.59 22.18 11.77
CA ASN A 278 -7.84 21.60 11.33
C ASN A 278 -7.78 20.06 11.39
N ALA A 279 -8.92 19.41 11.16
CA ALA A 279 -9.03 17.96 11.20
C ALA A 279 -8.17 17.24 10.14
N ASP A 280 -8.05 17.80 8.93
CA ASP A 280 -7.25 17.19 7.84
C ASP A 280 -5.77 17.12 8.19
N ASP A 281 -5.21 18.22 8.71
CA ASP A 281 -3.83 18.29 9.19
C ASP A 281 -3.59 17.24 10.29
N PHE A 282 -4.56 17.06 11.19
CA PHE A 282 -4.47 16.09 12.28
C PHE A 282 -4.42 14.65 11.76
N ILE A 283 -5.27 14.30 10.79
CA ILE A 283 -5.25 12.97 10.16
C ILE A 283 -3.97 12.77 9.37
N GLU A 284 -3.51 13.79 8.63
CA GLU A 284 -2.26 13.73 7.85
C GLU A 284 -1.06 13.42 8.72
N VAL A 285 -0.93 14.07 9.89
CA VAL A 285 0.13 13.76 10.85
C VAL A 285 0.10 12.29 11.29
N LEU A 286 -1.08 11.72 11.54
CA LEU A 286 -1.21 10.31 11.93
C LEU A 286 -0.88 9.35 10.77
N THR A 287 -1.35 9.66 9.57
CA THR A 287 -1.06 8.88 8.37
C THR A 287 0.43 8.90 8.06
N ASP A 288 1.05 10.08 8.02
CA ASP A 288 2.50 10.25 7.83
C ASP A 288 3.30 9.51 8.91
N ALA A 289 2.81 9.52 10.16
CA ALA A 289 3.45 8.80 11.25
C ALA A 289 3.44 7.28 11.02
N ILE A 290 2.36 6.72 10.50
CA ILE A 290 2.28 5.30 10.17
C ILE A 290 3.14 4.98 8.95
N GLU A 291 3.11 5.82 7.91
CA GLU A 291 3.92 5.62 6.70
C GLU A 291 5.42 5.63 7.00
N ARG A 292 5.88 6.46 7.96
CA ARG A 292 7.27 6.44 8.45
C ARG A 292 7.67 5.09 9.05
N LEU A 293 6.72 4.28 9.50
CA LEU A 293 6.99 2.94 10.06
C LEU A 293 7.32 1.90 8.99
N ASN A 294 7.24 2.24 7.70
CA ASN A 294 7.76 1.37 6.63
C ASN A 294 9.29 1.33 6.61
N ASP A 295 9.94 2.34 7.23
CA ASP A 295 11.36 2.25 7.55
C ASP A 295 11.59 1.31 8.75
N LEU A 296 12.41 0.29 8.56
CA LEU A 296 12.68 -0.75 9.53
C LEU A 296 13.19 -0.20 10.88
N ASN A 297 14.08 0.78 10.84
CA ASN A 297 14.65 1.36 12.07
C ASN A 297 13.59 2.15 12.84
N SER A 298 12.81 2.95 12.11
CA SER A 298 11.68 3.70 12.65
C SER A 298 10.65 2.77 13.29
N LEU A 299 10.29 1.67 12.62
CA LEU A 299 9.39 0.64 13.17
C LEU A 299 9.92 0.07 14.49
N LYS A 300 11.18 -0.40 14.50
CA LYS A 300 11.78 -0.98 15.72
C LYS A 300 11.81 0.00 16.88
N ILE A 301 12.23 1.23 16.61
CA ILE A 301 12.27 2.29 17.61
C ILE A 301 10.86 2.57 18.14
N PHE A 302 9.88 2.67 17.25
CA PHE A 302 8.48 2.92 17.61
C PHE A 302 7.90 1.80 18.48
N LEU A 303 8.08 0.53 18.09
CA LEU A 303 7.61 -0.62 18.86
C LEU A 303 8.22 -0.64 20.27
N ILE A 304 9.55 -0.48 20.37
CA ILE A 304 10.29 -0.56 21.64
C ILE A 304 10.02 0.64 22.54
N LYS A 305 10.10 1.86 21.99
CA LYS A 305 10.05 3.08 22.81
C LYS A 305 8.63 3.56 23.07
N ASN A 306 7.70 3.31 22.15
CA ASN A 306 6.36 3.88 22.20
C ASN A 306 5.33 2.79 22.50
N VAL A 307 5.20 1.75 21.65
CA VAL A 307 4.16 0.72 21.82
C VAL A 307 4.34 -0.04 23.13
N ALA A 308 5.55 -0.52 23.45
CA ALA A 308 5.81 -1.25 24.70
C ALA A 308 5.46 -0.45 25.98
N LYS A 309 5.51 0.89 25.91
CA LYS A 309 5.23 1.80 27.02
C LYS A 309 3.79 2.31 27.04
N ALA A 310 3.11 2.31 25.89
CA ALA A 310 1.71 2.71 25.78
C ALA A 310 0.83 1.78 26.63
N SER A 311 0.28 2.31 27.72
CA SER A 311 -0.56 1.53 28.63
C SER A 311 -2.04 1.83 28.41
N VAL A 312 -2.76 0.88 27.82
CA VAL A 312 -4.23 0.91 27.68
C VAL A 312 -4.97 0.62 29.00
N GLY A 313 -4.24 0.43 30.11
CA GLY A 313 -4.80 0.01 31.39
C GLY A 313 -4.95 -1.52 31.53
N LYS A 314 -5.66 -1.97 32.57
CA LYS A 314 -5.93 -3.40 32.77
C LYS A 314 -6.97 -3.85 31.74
N TRP A 315 -6.68 -4.93 30.99
CA TRP A 315 -7.57 -5.43 29.93
C TRP A 315 -9.01 -5.66 30.41
N ASN A 316 -9.20 -6.33 31.55
CA ASN A 316 -10.53 -6.59 32.10
C ASN A 316 -11.29 -5.30 32.48
N GLN A 317 -10.60 -4.18 32.74
CA GLN A 317 -11.26 -2.90 32.96
C GLN A 317 -11.77 -2.32 31.63
N LEU A 318 -10.98 -2.43 30.57
CA LEU A 318 -11.40 -2.03 29.22
C LEU A 318 -12.66 -2.81 28.80
N ILE A 319 -12.64 -4.14 28.94
CA ILE A 319 -13.82 -4.96 28.61
C ILE A 319 -15.04 -4.53 29.42
N ARG A 320 -14.89 -4.28 30.72
CA ARG A 320 -15.99 -3.77 31.55
C ARG A 320 -16.52 -2.42 31.05
N HIS A 321 -15.67 -1.54 30.54
CA HIS A 321 -16.12 -0.29 29.92
C HIS A 321 -16.92 -0.54 28.64
N GLU A 322 -16.47 -1.47 27.79
CA GLU A 322 -17.20 -1.89 26.58
C GLU A 322 -18.57 -2.50 26.96
N GLU A 323 -18.61 -3.42 27.91
CA GLU A 323 -19.86 -4.02 28.40
C GLU A 323 -20.82 -3.00 29.02
N ASN A 324 -20.30 -2.06 29.81
CA ASN A 324 -21.13 -1.02 30.42
C ASN A 324 -21.75 -0.12 29.35
N PHE A 325 -20.99 0.20 28.30
CA PHE A 325 -21.51 0.92 27.14
C PHE A 325 -22.62 0.13 26.44
N ILE A 326 -22.40 -1.16 26.16
CA ILE A 326 -23.42 -2.04 25.56
C ILE A 326 -24.68 -2.11 26.44
N LYS A 327 -24.54 -2.28 27.77
CA LYS A 327 -25.66 -2.28 28.72
C LYS A 327 -26.41 -0.96 28.72
N SER A 328 -25.71 0.17 28.58
CA SER A 328 -26.36 1.49 28.50
C SER A 328 -27.21 1.62 27.24
N LEU A 329 -26.73 1.14 26.08
CA LEU A 329 -27.47 1.13 24.82
C LEU A 329 -28.76 0.29 24.88
N VAL A 330 -28.72 -0.85 25.56
CA VAL A 330 -29.89 -1.73 25.73
C VAL A 330 -30.95 -1.06 26.61
N LYS A 331 -30.52 -0.34 27.66
CA LYS A 331 -31.44 0.34 28.59
C LYS A 331 -32.17 1.51 27.96
N THR A 332 -31.52 2.24 27.07
CA THR A 332 -32.09 3.46 26.47
C THR A 332 -33.01 3.16 25.27
N GLN A 333 -33.21 1.88 24.88
CA GLN A 333 -33.83 1.49 23.59
C GLN A 333 -33.19 2.17 22.36
N ASP A 334 -31.99 2.75 22.56
CA ASP A 334 -31.30 3.65 21.64
C ASP A 334 -30.43 2.88 20.64
N VAL A 335 -30.62 1.55 20.59
CA VAL A 335 -30.02 0.66 19.58
C VAL A 335 -30.41 1.10 18.16
N ARG A 336 -31.52 1.85 17.99
CA ARG A 336 -31.93 2.44 16.71
C ARG A 336 -31.09 3.65 16.30
N ASN A 337 -30.39 4.31 17.23
CA ASN A 337 -29.55 5.49 17.00
C ASN A 337 -28.05 5.16 16.96
N LEU A 338 -27.67 3.89 16.79
CA LEU A 338 -26.29 3.49 16.47
C LEU A 338 -25.95 3.90 15.03
N GLN A 339 -25.80 5.21 14.81
CA GLN A 339 -25.12 5.73 13.64
C GLN A 339 -23.61 5.56 13.86
N ILE A 340 -22.96 4.85 12.93
CA ILE A 340 -21.54 5.04 12.70
C ILE A 340 -21.44 6.45 12.14
N VAL A 341 -21.01 7.41 12.97
CA VAL A 341 -20.58 8.77 12.59
C VAL A 341 -21.51 9.46 11.58
N SER A 342 -22.28 10.48 11.99
CA SER A 342 -23.23 11.13 11.06
C SER A 342 -22.53 11.51 9.75
N HIS A 343 -23.24 11.40 8.62
CA HIS A 343 -22.72 11.80 7.30
C HIS A 343 -22.20 13.26 7.27
N ASP A 344 -22.61 14.07 8.25
CA ASP A 344 -22.21 15.46 8.47
C ASP A 344 -21.02 15.65 9.41
N ASP A 345 -20.39 14.59 9.93
CA ASP A 345 -19.21 14.72 10.78
C ASP A 345 -18.08 15.32 9.96
N HIS A 346 -17.49 16.42 10.41
CA HIS A 346 -16.47 17.14 9.67
C HIS A 346 -15.19 16.32 9.52
N VAL A 347 -14.88 15.33 10.37
CA VAL A 347 -13.74 14.42 10.11
C VAL A 347 -14.08 13.43 9.03
N TYR A 348 -15.28 12.85 9.09
CA TYR A 348 -15.75 11.99 8.02
C TYR A 348 -15.85 12.76 6.70
N SER A 349 -16.28 14.02 6.75
CA SER A 349 -16.41 14.95 5.63
C SER A 349 -15.08 15.55 5.18
N ALA A 350 -14.08 15.70 6.04
CA ALA A 350 -12.74 16.19 5.71
C ALA A 350 -11.89 15.04 5.16
N PHE A 351 -11.99 13.84 5.77
CA PHE A 351 -11.58 12.58 5.18
C PHE A 351 -12.25 12.42 3.80
N LYS A 352 -13.59 12.54 3.70
CA LYS A 352 -14.41 12.52 2.46
C LYS A 352 -14.11 13.66 1.48
N SER A 353 -13.73 14.87 1.91
CA SER A 353 -13.47 16.05 1.05
C SER A 353 -12.04 16.00 0.51
N LYS A 354 -11.09 15.55 1.33
CA LYS A 354 -9.76 15.12 0.89
C LYS A 354 -9.89 13.92 -0.05
N ILE A 355 -10.88 13.05 0.14
CA ILE A 355 -11.23 11.89 -0.71
C ILE A 355 -11.97 12.27 -2.02
N MET A 356 -12.92 13.20 -2.00
CA MET A 356 -13.88 13.54 -3.08
C MET A 356 -13.47 14.76 -3.92
N ASN A 357 -12.65 15.69 -3.41
CA ASN A 357 -12.16 16.81 -4.23
C ASN A 357 -11.19 16.36 -5.34
N PHE A 358 -11.06 15.06 -5.61
CA PHE A 358 -10.19 14.48 -6.64
C PHE A 358 -10.96 13.94 -7.86
N THR A 359 -12.30 13.97 -7.83
CA THR A 359 -13.15 13.33 -8.86
C THR A 359 -13.91 14.30 -9.79
N GLU A 360 -13.75 15.61 -9.66
CA GLU A 360 -14.32 16.57 -10.62
C GLU A 360 -13.25 17.52 -11.16
N GLU A 361 -12.61 17.09 -12.25
CA GLU A 361 -12.02 17.95 -13.30
C GLU A 361 -11.73 17.03 -14.50
N GLU A 362 -12.78 16.73 -15.28
CA GLU A 362 -12.61 16.37 -16.69
C GLU A 362 -12.68 17.66 -17.52
N LEU A 363 -11.58 17.89 -18.26
CA LEU A 363 -11.53 18.54 -19.57
C LEU A 363 -11.99 20.01 -19.67
N GLU A 364 -11.14 20.93 -19.23
CA GLU A 364 -10.91 22.15 -20.01
C GLU A 364 -9.56 21.97 -20.73
N PHE A 365 -9.64 21.70 -22.03
CA PHE A 365 -8.52 21.88 -22.95
C PHE A 365 -8.25 23.38 -23.05
N ASP A 366 -7.02 23.80 -22.77
CA ASP A 366 -6.50 25.10 -23.20
C ASP A 366 -6.38 25.08 -24.73
N GLU A 367 -7.47 25.36 -25.45
CA GLU A 367 -7.40 25.83 -26.84
C GLU A 367 -7.15 27.35 -26.83
N GLU A 368 -5.88 27.75 -26.71
CA GLU A 368 -5.50 29.09 -27.15
C GLU A 368 -5.19 29.08 -28.66
N ASN A 369 -6.03 29.83 -29.38
CA ASN A 369 -5.87 30.38 -30.72
C ASN A 369 -5.81 29.40 -31.91
N ASP A 370 -6.98 29.16 -32.51
CA ASP A 370 -7.12 29.42 -33.94
C ASP A 370 -8.52 29.95 -34.28
N ASN A 371 -8.54 31.15 -34.88
CA ASN A 371 -9.71 31.87 -35.34
C ASN A 371 -10.41 31.14 -36.49
N PHE A 372 -11.69 30.79 -36.36
CA PHE A 372 -12.63 30.82 -37.51
C PHE A 372 -14.09 31.00 -37.06
N HIS A 373 -14.72 32.06 -37.60
CA HIS A 373 -16.14 32.37 -37.48
C HIS A 373 -17.04 31.27 -38.07
N ASN A 374 -18.17 30.96 -37.42
CA ASN A 374 -19.51 31.31 -37.93
C ASN A 374 -20.68 30.84 -37.02
N ASN A 375 -21.71 31.69 -37.01
CA ASN A 375 -23.07 31.59 -36.47
C ASN A 375 -23.71 30.19 -36.42
N LEU A 376 -24.53 29.92 -35.38
CA LEU A 376 -26.00 29.83 -35.55
C LEU A 376 -26.76 29.69 -34.21
N ASP A 377 -27.86 30.44 -34.13
CA ASP A 377 -28.91 30.48 -33.10
C ASP A 377 -29.67 29.14 -32.90
N TYR A 378 -30.20 28.88 -31.69
CA TYR A 378 -31.66 28.76 -31.40
C TYR A 378 -31.98 28.18 -29.99
N PHE A 379 -32.76 28.96 -29.24
CA PHE A 379 -33.91 28.61 -28.37
C PHE A 379 -33.76 27.85 -27.04
N SER A 380 -34.06 28.60 -25.96
CA SER A 380 -34.71 28.15 -24.72
C SER A 380 -36.21 27.90 -24.94
N PRO A 381 -36.90 27.20 -24.02
CA PRO A 381 -37.86 27.95 -23.22
C PRO A 381 -37.95 27.57 -21.74
N THR A 382 -38.32 28.61 -21.00
CA THR A 382 -38.79 28.75 -19.63
C THR A 382 -39.98 27.87 -19.27
N GLU A 383 -40.14 27.55 -17.97
CA GLU A 383 -41.41 27.85 -17.27
C GLU A 383 -41.26 27.88 -15.74
N ASN A 384 -41.71 29.01 -15.18
CA ASN A 384 -41.94 29.28 -13.76
C ASN A 384 -43.30 28.69 -13.35
N GLN A 385 -43.41 28.15 -12.12
CA GLN A 385 -44.63 28.37 -11.32
C GLN A 385 -44.31 28.61 -9.84
N THR A 386 -44.97 29.64 -9.35
CA THR A 386 -44.87 30.32 -8.07
C THR A 386 -45.92 29.83 -7.07
N GLY A 387 -45.55 29.85 -5.79
CA GLY A 387 -46.41 30.36 -4.71
C GLY A 387 -47.15 29.34 -3.84
N ASN A 388 -46.80 29.25 -2.55
CA ASN A 388 -47.47 30.04 -1.52
C ASN A 388 -46.89 29.80 -0.12
N ILE A 389 -46.87 30.90 0.63
CA ILE A 389 -46.49 31.02 2.05
C ILE A 389 -47.71 30.70 2.91
N MET A 390 -47.57 29.81 3.90
CA MET A 390 -48.28 29.91 5.19
C MET A 390 -47.69 28.97 6.24
N GLY A 391 -47.47 29.52 7.44
CA GLY A 391 -47.80 28.82 8.67
C GLY A 391 -46.67 28.13 9.40
N VAL A 392 -46.06 28.86 10.32
CA VAL A 392 -45.42 28.34 11.54
C VAL A 392 -46.42 27.46 12.29
N GLN A 393 -46.36 26.14 12.05
CA GLN A 393 -46.93 25.08 12.91
C GLN A 393 -46.64 23.71 12.26
N SER A 394 -45.46 23.13 12.52
CA SER A 394 -45.26 21.67 12.66
C SER A 394 -43.76 21.34 12.77
N MET A 395 -43.09 21.84 13.81
CA MET A 395 -41.73 21.40 14.18
C MET A 395 -41.72 20.24 15.19
N ASN A 396 -42.85 19.52 15.33
CA ASN A 396 -42.97 18.42 16.28
C ASN A 396 -43.32 17.05 15.66
N ASN A 397 -43.36 16.90 14.33
CA ASN A 397 -43.73 15.63 13.67
C ASN A 397 -42.70 15.05 12.67
N ILE A 398 -41.44 15.51 12.67
CA ILE A 398 -40.33 14.87 11.93
C ILE A 398 -39.31 14.27 12.90
N ARG A 399 -39.79 13.61 13.96
CA ARG A 399 -38.94 12.98 14.99
C ARG A 399 -39.14 11.49 15.17
N SER A 400 -39.86 10.84 14.26
CA SER A 400 -40.30 9.45 14.45
C SER A 400 -40.18 8.58 13.21
N ASN A 401 -39.01 8.60 12.53
CA ASN A 401 -38.50 7.50 11.71
C ASN A 401 -37.06 7.82 11.29
N LEU A 402 -36.09 7.64 12.19
CA LEU A 402 -34.67 7.66 11.85
C LEU A 402 -34.09 6.27 12.10
N ILE A 403 -33.59 5.74 10.99
CA ILE A 403 -33.29 4.36 10.68
C ILE A 403 -31.90 4.03 11.23
N GLN A 404 -31.74 2.79 11.72
CA GLN A 404 -30.44 2.18 11.98
C GLN A 404 -29.58 2.31 10.73
N ALA A 405 -28.31 2.75 10.86
CA ALA A 405 -27.44 2.76 9.69
C ALA A 405 -27.39 1.34 9.08
N THR A 406 -27.91 1.19 7.86
CA THR A 406 -28.05 -0.11 7.18
C THR A 406 -26.67 -0.66 6.88
N ASN A 407 -26.55 -1.98 6.67
CA ASN A 407 -25.28 -2.55 6.21
C ASN A 407 -24.82 -1.87 4.91
N ASP A 408 -25.76 -1.46 4.05
CA ASP A 408 -25.49 -0.72 2.83
C ASP A 408 -24.88 0.67 3.08
N GLU A 409 -25.23 1.37 4.17
CA GLU A 409 -24.64 2.68 4.50
C GLU A 409 -23.22 2.55 5.06
N ILE A 410 -22.92 1.45 5.75
CA ILE A 410 -21.57 1.13 6.24
C ILE A 410 -20.71 0.63 5.10
N GLU A 411 -21.25 -0.25 4.27
CA GLU A 411 -20.63 -0.68 3.04
C GLU A 411 -20.44 0.49 2.09
N ALA A 412 -21.36 1.46 2.01
CA ALA A 412 -21.18 2.69 1.24
C ALA A 412 -20.12 3.61 1.86
N ALA A 413 -20.09 3.77 3.19
CA ALA A 413 -19.07 4.56 3.87
C ALA A 413 -17.67 3.94 3.68
N GLN A 414 -17.55 2.63 3.91
CA GLN A 414 -16.34 1.87 3.64
C GLN A 414 -16.03 1.88 2.14
N ALA A 415 -17.00 1.74 1.23
CA ALA A 415 -16.80 1.68 -0.22
C ALA A 415 -16.37 3.01 -0.79
N MET A 416 -16.91 4.12 -0.30
CA MET A 416 -16.46 5.46 -0.65
C MET A 416 -15.07 5.73 -0.07
N ILE A 417 -14.79 5.30 1.16
CA ILE A 417 -13.44 5.37 1.76
C ILE A 417 -12.44 4.56 0.94
N THR A 418 -12.72 3.31 0.59
CA THR A 418 -11.75 2.47 -0.12
C THR A 418 -11.68 2.78 -1.60
N ARG A 419 -12.78 3.17 -2.27
CA ARG A 419 -12.75 3.62 -3.66
C ARG A 419 -11.92 4.88 -3.78
N SER A 420 -12.02 5.80 -2.82
CA SER A 420 -11.16 6.98 -2.78
C SER A 420 -9.73 6.71 -2.31
N PHE A 421 -9.47 5.71 -1.46
CA PHE A 421 -8.10 5.25 -1.19
C PHE A 421 -7.48 4.57 -2.41
N ALA A 422 -8.24 3.72 -3.10
CA ALA A 422 -7.86 3.10 -4.36
C ALA A 422 -7.63 4.19 -5.42
N ASP A 423 -8.47 5.21 -5.48
CA ASP A 423 -8.37 6.29 -6.46
C ASP A 423 -7.28 7.33 -6.16
N ASN A 424 -6.94 7.55 -4.88
CA ASN A 424 -5.99 8.59 -4.45
C ASN A 424 -4.61 8.06 -4.01
N HIS A 425 -4.49 6.77 -3.67
CA HIS A 425 -3.22 6.14 -3.27
C HIS A 425 -2.79 4.99 -4.20
N LEU A 426 -3.67 4.45 -5.05
CA LEU A 426 -3.16 3.62 -6.14
C LEU A 426 -2.54 4.53 -7.17
N MET A 427 -1.27 4.27 -7.40
CA MET A 427 -0.51 4.93 -8.43
C MET A 427 -1.17 4.58 -9.77
N ARG A 428 -1.57 5.62 -10.51
CA ARG A 428 -2.26 5.46 -11.78
C ARG A 428 -1.27 5.50 -12.92
N ILE A 429 -1.66 4.89 -14.03
CA ILE A 429 -1.01 5.03 -15.32
C ILE A 429 -1.90 5.97 -16.13
N HIS A 430 -1.42 7.20 -16.36
CA HIS A 430 -2.13 8.23 -17.09
C HIS A 430 -1.75 8.14 -18.57
N GLY A 431 -2.63 7.53 -19.37
CA GLY A 431 -2.43 7.33 -20.81
C GLY A 431 -1.59 6.09 -21.15
N GLY A 432 -1.38 5.88 -22.45
CA GLY A 432 -0.62 4.76 -23.00
C GLY A 432 -1.35 3.42 -22.90
N ARG A 433 -0.81 2.40 -23.58
CA ARG A 433 -1.40 1.05 -23.65
C ARG A 433 -0.43 -0.08 -23.32
N LEU A 434 0.88 0.17 -23.38
CA LEU A 434 1.90 -0.86 -23.21
C LEU A 434 2.20 -1.15 -21.74
N LEU A 435 2.18 -0.13 -20.88
CA LEU A 435 2.40 -0.32 -19.44
C LEU A 435 1.08 -0.71 -18.76
N THR A 436 0.96 -1.99 -18.38
CA THR A 436 -0.18 -2.46 -17.60
C THR A 436 0.00 -2.18 -16.11
N VAL A 437 -1.10 -2.16 -15.36
CA VAL A 437 -1.06 -1.96 -13.90
C VAL A 437 -0.18 -3.01 -13.20
N PRO A 438 -0.34 -4.33 -13.40
CA PRO A 438 0.53 -5.32 -12.76
C PRO A 438 2.02 -5.12 -13.08
N MET A 439 2.35 -4.80 -14.33
CA MET A 439 3.73 -4.52 -14.75
C MET A 439 4.30 -3.29 -14.04
N PHE A 440 3.51 -2.22 -13.95
CA PHE A 440 3.93 -1.03 -13.24
C PHE A 440 4.22 -1.31 -11.76
N TYR A 441 3.38 -2.09 -11.07
CA TYR A 441 3.66 -2.47 -9.68
C TYR A 441 4.90 -3.37 -9.56
N SER A 442 5.13 -4.27 -10.52
CA SER A 442 6.35 -5.10 -10.61
C SER A 442 7.60 -4.22 -10.75
N ILE A 443 7.61 -3.27 -11.69
CA ILE A 443 8.70 -2.30 -11.87
C ILE A 443 8.87 -1.43 -10.62
N ARG A 444 7.76 -0.95 -10.04
CA ARG A 444 7.76 -0.07 -8.86
C ARG A 444 8.38 -0.75 -7.64
N SER A 445 8.20 -2.07 -7.49
CA SER A 445 8.83 -2.83 -6.40
C SER A 445 10.37 -2.74 -6.39
N ARG A 446 10.97 -2.40 -7.54
CA ARG A 446 12.42 -2.21 -7.71
C ARG A 446 12.86 -0.75 -7.61
N LEU A 447 11.93 0.19 -7.54
CA LEU A 447 12.24 1.60 -7.39
C LEU A 447 12.65 1.95 -5.96
N SER A 448 13.49 2.98 -5.84
CA SER A 448 13.73 3.63 -4.55
C SER A 448 12.40 4.06 -3.90
N PRO A 449 12.25 3.93 -2.56
CA PRO A 449 11.05 4.33 -1.84
C PRO A 449 10.55 5.76 -2.14
N VAL A 450 11.47 6.67 -2.51
CA VAL A 450 11.13 8.04 -2.92
C VAL A 450 10.15 8.08 -4.10
N PHE A 451 10.19 7.06 -4.96
CA PHE A 451 9.33 6.96 -6.14
C PHE A 451 8.04 6.16 -5.90
N HIS A 452 7.83 5.58 -4.72
CA HIS A 452 6.64 4.74 -4.45
C HIS A 452 5.33 5.53 -4.46
N LYS A 453 5.41 6.86 -4.31
CA LYS A 453 4.31 7.82 -4.42
C LYS A 453 4.20 8.51 -5.80
N HIS A 454 4.92 8.05 -6.82
CA HIS A 454 4.82 8.59 -8.18
C HIS A 454 3.88 7.77 -9.09
N SER A 455 2.88 8.42 -9.68
CA SER A 455 2.10 7.85 -10.78
C SER A 455 2.92 7.86 -12.07
N CYS A 456 2.52 7.05 -13.05
CA CYS A 456 3.09 7.09 -14.39
C CYS A 456 2.25 8.00 -15.29
N GLN A 457 2.89 8.86 -16.07
CA GLN A 457 2.24 9.68 -17.09
C GLN A 457 2.89 9.42 -18.44
N LEU A 458 2.11 9.02 -19.45
CA LEU A 458 2.60 8.94 -20.82
C LEU A 458 3.11 10.33 -21.26
N VAL A 459 4.37 10.39 -21.68
CA VAL A 459 5.01 11.62 -22.21
C VAL A 459 5.48 11.48 -23.66
N PHE A 460 5.55 10.24 -24.16
CA PHE A 460 5.85 9.95 -25.56
C PHE A 460 5.14 8.68 -25.99
N SER A 461 4.59 8.67 -27.20
CA SER A 461 4.17 7.48 -27.92
C SER A 461 4.60 7.61 -29.38
N LYS A 462 5.18 6.56 -29.98
CA LYS A 462 5.60 6.56 -31.40
C LYS A 462 4.40 6.84 -32.32
N SER A 463 3.24 6.27 -32.03
CA SER A 463 2.03 6.48 -32.83
C SER A 463 1.45 7.91 -32.72
N LEU A 464 1.66 8.59 -31.59
CA LEU A 464 1.15 9.96 -31.36
C LEU A 464 2.16 11.06 -31.71
N ASN A 465 3.44 10.83 -31.42
CA ASN A 465 4.52 11.83 -31.52
C ASN A 465 5.45 11.60 -32.73
N GLY A 466 5.19 10.55 -33.51
CA GLY A 466 6.00 10.16 -34.67
C GLY A 466 7.24 9.34 -34.29
N CYS A 467 8.07 9.06 -35.29
CA CYS A 467 9.17 8.11 -35.20
C CYS A 467 10.56 8.78 -35.07
N SER A 468 10.62 10.07 -34.75
CA SER A 468 11.89 10.78 -34.58
C SER A 468 12.50 10.53 -33.20
N LEU A 469 13.80 10.24 -33.17
CA LEU A 469 14.56 10.11 -31.92
C LEU A 469 14.62 11.44 -31.16
N ASP A 470 14.67 12.57 -31.86
CA ASP A 470 14.68 13.89 -31.23
C ASP A 470 13.39 14.16 -30.44
N ASN A 471 12.23 13.73 -30.96
CA ASN A 471 10.96 13.85 -30.25
C ASN A 471 10.95 12.99 -28.97
N LEU A 472 11.47 11.76 -29.05
CA LEU A 472 11.61 10.88 -27.89
C LEU A 472 12.51 11.51 -26.82
N ILE A 473 13.67 12.01 -27.22
CA ILE A 473 14.63 12.69 -26.35
C ILE A 473 14.00 13.92 -25.70
N PHE A 474 13.36 14.77 -26.49
CA PHE A 474 12.69 15.98 -26.03
C PHE A 474 11.63 15.68 -24.96
N SER A 475 10.78 14.66 -25.17
CA SER A 475 9.76 14.26 -24.19
C SER A 475 10.33 13.83 -22.84
N THR A 476 11.55 13.27 -22.81
CA THR A 476 12.21 12.88 -21.54
C THR A 476 12.91 14.03 -20.84
N ASN A 477 13.27 15.11 -21.55
CA ASN A 477 13.99 16.26 -21.00
C ASN A 477 13.09 17.24 -20.24
N LEU A 478 11.77 17.07 -20.29
CA LEU A 478 10.81 17.93 -19.60
C LEU A 478 10.86 17.82 -18.07
N SER A 479 11.65 16.89 -17.50
CA SER A 479 11.76 16.69 -16.06
C SER A 479 12.95 15.82 -15.66
N HIS A 480 13.57 16.12 -14.52
CA HIS A 480 14.67 15.34 -13.92
C HIS A 480 14.23 14.07 -13.17
N CYS A 481 13.09 13.47 -13.51
CA CYS A 481 12.62 12.24 -12.87
C CYS A 481 12.86 11.00 -13.74
N PRO A 482 12.89 9.79 -13.16
CA PRO A 482 13.03 8.57 -13.93
C PRO A 482 11.86 8.34 -14.88
N HIS A 483 12.14 7.66 -16.00
CA HIS A 483 11.14 7.29 -16.99
C HIS A 483 11.10 5.77 -17.17
N ILE A 484 9.93 5.22 -17.51
CA ILE A 484 9.75 3.84 -17.93
C ILE A 484 9.57 3.85 -19.45
N LEU A 485 10.53 3.27 -20.16
CA LEU A 485 10.49 3.03 -21.59
C LEU A 485 9.87 1.65 -21.85
N MET A 486 8.84 1.61 -22.69
CA MET A 486 8.17 0.40 -23.17
C MET A 486 8.35 0.29 -24.67
N ILE A 487 8.75 -0.89 -25.16
CA ILE A 487 8.94 -1.18 -26.59
C ILE A 487 8.17 -2.45 -26.94
N GLU A 488 7.20 -2.31 -27.84
CA GLU A 488 6.43 -3.42 -28.41
C GLU A 488 6.99 -3.77 -29.80
N THR A 489 7.36 -5.03 -29.98
CA THR A 489 7.73 -5.60 -31.27
C THR A 489 6.64 -6.55 -31.76
N LYS A 490 6.91 -7.31 -32.83
CA LYS A 490 5.98 -8.35 -33.29
C LYS A 490 5.81 -9.46 -32.27
N ASP A 491 6.89 -9.88 -31.63
CA ASP A 491 6.95 -11.12 -30.85
C ASP A 491 7.17 -10.86 -29.34
N SER A 492 7.55 -9.64 -28.97
CA SER A 492 8.05 -9.31 -27.63
C SER A 492 7.54 -7.97 -27.10
N LEU A 493 7.54 -7.85 -25.77
CA LEU A 493 7.30 -6.60 -25.05
C LEU A 493 8.42 -6.44 -24.04
N ILE A 494 9.30 -5.46 -24.27
CA ILE A 494 10.50 -5.23 -23.46
C ILE A 494 10.53 -3.77 -23.00
N GLY A 495 11.41 -3.45 -22.06
CA GLY A 495 11.53 -2.08 -21.61
C GLY A 495 12.71 -1.82 -20.69
N ALA A 496 12.82 -0.56 -20.28
CA ALA A 496 13.83 -0.11 -19.34
C ALA A 496 13.24 0.93 -18.40
N LEU A 497 13.69 0.92 -17.14
CA LEU A 497 13.61 2.10 -16.30
C LEU A 497 14.91 2.89 -16.52
N ILE A 498 14.79 4.12 -17.02
CA ILE A 498 15.90 5.04 -17.26
C ILE A 498 15.93 6.10 -16.16
N SER A 499 17.04 6.13 -15.41
CA SER A 499 17.19 6.98 -14.22
C SER A 499 17.31 8.46 -14.51
N ASP A 500 17.72 8.80 -15.73
CA ASP A 500 18.02 10.15 -16.18
C ASP A 500 17.43 10.34 -17.58
N SER A 501 17.10 11.58 -17.94
CA SER A 501 16.55 11.92 -19.25
C SER A 501 17.49 11.51 -20.39
N LEU A 502 16.92 11.20 -21.55
CA LEU A 502 17.73 11.00 -22.75
C LEU A 502 18.32 12.36 -23.16
N LYS A 503 19.64 12.43 -23.41
CA LYS A 503 20.33 13.69 -23.77
C LYS A 503 20.53 13.79 -25.28
N ASN A 504 20.59 15.03 -25.78
CA ASN A 504 21.17 15.36 -27.08
C ASN A 504 22.45 16.19 -26.80
N GLU A 505 23.51 15.98 -27.59
CA GLU A 505 24.86 16.58 -27.42
C GLU A 505 24.85 18.11 -27.26
N TYR A 506 23.78 18.80 -27.67
CA TYR A 506 23.71 20.26 -27.68
C TYR A 506 23.35 20.93 -26.34
N SER A 507 22.98 20.20 -25.28
CA SER A 507 22.49 20.83 -24.04
C SER A 507 23.53 21.06 -22.93
N CYS A 508 24.79 20.65 -23.11
CA CYS A 508 25.81 20.73 -22.06
C CYS A 508 26.59 22.07 -21.98
N ASN A 509 26.26 23.07 -22.81
CA ASN A 509 27.06 24.31 -22.89
C ASN A 509 26.41 25.61 -22.37
N PHE A 510 25.24 25.60 -21.69
CA PHE A 510 24.56 26.86 -21.35
C PHE A 510 24.21 27.18 -19.88
N SER A 511 24.55 26.36 -18.88
CA SER A 511 24.07 26.62 -17.49
C SER A 511 25.11 26.58 -16.36
N ASN A 512 26.39 26.86 -16.63
CA ASN A 512 27.41 27.11 -15.57
C ASN A 512 27.93 28.56 -15.57
N MET A 513 27.05 29.55 -15.76
CA MET A 513 27.32 30.94 -15.34
C MET A 513 26.24 31.41 -14.37
N ILE A 514 26.36 30.98 -13.12
CA ILE A 514 25.78 31.71 -11.99
C ILE A 514 26.82 32.77 -11.60
N TYR A 515 26.46 34.04 -11.77
CA TYR A 515 27.14 35.15 -11.12
C TYR A 515 26.95 35.01 -9.61
N ASP A 516 28.04 34.83 -8.87
CA ASP A 516 28.09 35.11 -7.44
C ASP A 516 28.95 36.36 -7.24
N GLN A 517 28.29 37.47 -6.89
CA GLN A 517 28.94 38.65 -6.35
C GLN A 517 28.87 38.55 -4.82
N ASN A 518 30.05 38.57 -4.20
CA ASN A 518 30.35 38.60 -2.76
C ASN A 518 30.60 37.24 -2.12
N ASP A 519 31.84 36.74 -2.16
CA ASP A 519 32.73 36.76 -1.00
C ASP A 519 34.11 36.22 -1.41
N SER A 520 35.15 37.00 -1.19
CA SER A 520 36.53 36.63 -1.51
C SER A 520 37.11 35.77 -0.37
N ARG A 521 37.02 34.45 -0.51
CA ARG A 521 37.92 33.48 0.14
C ARG A 521 38.18 32.31 -0.81
N GLU A 522 39.41 32.24 -1.31
CA GLU A 522 39.96 31.08 -1.99
C GLU A 522 39.94 29.89 -1.03
N ILE A 523 39.16 28.86 -1.38
CA ILE A 523 39.34 27.50 -0.89
C ILE A 523 39.64 26.68 -2.15
N GLU A 524 40.90 26.32 -2.35
CA GLU A 524 41.28 25.24 -3.27
C GLU A 524 40.60 23.96 -2.75
N ILE A 525 39.59 23.51 -3.49
CA ILE A 525 39.08 22.16 -3.38
C ILE A 525 39.71 21.39 -4.54
N ASP A 526 40.67 20.52 -4.22
CA ASP A 526 41.16 19.48 -5.12
C ASP A 526 39.97 18.60 -5.52
N ILE A 527 39.49 18.77 -6.75
CA ILE A 527 38.56 17.85 -7.39
C ILE A 527 39.42 16.84 -8.15
N ASP A 528 39.51 15.63 -7.61
CA ASP A 528 40.08 14.47 -8.31
C ASP A 528 39.38 14.27 -9.66
N ASN A 529 40.08 14.60 -10.75
CA ASN A 529 39.62 14.48 -12.14
C ASN A 529 39.63 13.03 -12.69
N ASP A 530 39.53 12.02 -11.83
CA ASP A 530 39.94 10.65 -12.16
C ASP A 530 38.81 9.73 -12.67
N THR A 531 37.75 10.25 -13.31
CA THR A 531 36.62 9.40 -13.79
C THR A 531 36.20 9.52 -15.26
N ASN A 532 36.94 10.22 -16.12
CA ASN A 532 36.77 10.12 -17.58
C ASN A 532 37.79 9.14 -18.20
N GLN A 533 37.71 7.85 -17.84
CA GLN A 533 38.37 6.82 -18.63
C GLN A 533 37.52 6.52 -19.87
N THR A 534 37.82 7.22 -20.97
CA THR A 534 37.39 6.84 -22.31
C THR A 534 38.03 5.49 -22.65
N TYR A 535 37.24 4.42 -22.71
CA TYR A 535 37.69 3.13 -23.22
C TYR A 535 38.01 3.27 -24.71
N GLN A 536 39.25 3.62 -25.04
CA GLN A 536 39.77 3.64 -26.41
C GLN A 536 40.47 2.31 -26.72
N GLN A 537 39.68 1.28 -27.00
CA GLN A 537 40.13 0.13 -27.81
C GLN A 537 38.97 -0.26 -28.70
N ALA A 538 38.87 0.41 -29.84
CA ALA A 538 37.80 0.25 -30.80
C ALA A 538 38.35 0.42 -32.22
N ASP A 539 37.98 -0.49 -33.11
CA ASP A 539 38.20 -0.39 -34.57
C ASP A 539 37.81 1.00 -35.07
N GLU A 540 38.48 1.53 -36.10
CA GLU A 540 38.27 2.89 -36.67
C GLU A 540 36.82 3.15 -37.18
N ASN A 541 35.90 2.18 -37.07
CA ASN A 541 34.48 2.29 -37.43
C ASN A 541 33.52 2.28 -36.23
N GLU A 542 33.99 2.18 -34.99
CA GLU A 542 33.10 2.14 -33.81
C GLU A 542 32.70 3.56 -33.39
N LYS A 543 31.40 3.87 -33.46
CA LYS A 543 30.88 5.14 -32.94
C LYS A 543 31.19 5.25 -31.45
N ALA A 544 31.86 6.32 -31.03
CA ALA A 544 32.08 6.59 -29.62
C ALA A 544 30.76 7.02 -28.97
N TYR A 545 30.22 6.19 -28.07
CA TYR A 545 29.04 6.55 -27.27
C TYR A 545 29.47 7.34 -26.03
N GLU A 546 28.74 8.41 -25.72
CA GLU A 546 28.83 9.05 -24.41
C GLU A 546 27.89 8.33 -23.44
N PHE A 547 28.47 7.68 -22.42
CA PHE A 547 27.71 6.96 -21.42
C PHE A 547 27.42 7.79 -20.18
N TYR A 548 26.19 7.71 -19.67
CA TYR A 548 25.73 8.33 -18.44
C TYR A 548 24.62 7.48 -17.79
N GLY A 549 24.04 7.99 -16.69
CA GLY A 549 22.97 7.33 -15.95
C GLY A 549 23.41 6.88 -14.55
N LYS A 550 22.50 6.25 -13.82
CA LYS A 550 22.70 5.78 -12.43
C LYS A 550 22.47 4.28 -12.32
N PRO A 551 23.00 3.62 -11.25
CA PRO A 551 22.74 2.22 -10.93
C PRO A 551 21.26 1.85 -10.74
N SER A 552 20.38 2.83 -10.56
CA SER A 552 18.94 2.62 -10.52
C SER A 552 18.32 2.31 -11.89
N THR A 553 19.06 2.48 -12.99
CA THR A 553 18.63 2.06 -14.33
C THR A 553 18.62 0.53 -14.42
N PHE A 554 17.58 -0.04 -15.00
CA PHE A 554 17.47 -1.47 -15.25
C PHE A 554 16.62 -1.78 -16.47
N VAL A 555 16.73 -2.99 -16.99
CA VAL A 555 15.94 -3.48 -18.14
C VAL A 555 15.04 -4.62 -17.71
N PHE A 556 13.98 -4.88 -18.48
CA PHE A 556 13.03 -5.93 -18.17
C PHE A 556 12.39 -6.53 -19.43
N ASN A 557 12.02 -7.80 -19.33
CA ASN A 557 11.13 -8.47 -20.26
C ASN A 557 9.71 -8.42 -19.67
N ALA A 558 8.86 -7.57 -20.23
CA ALA A 558 7.52 -7.35 -19.72
C ALA A 558 6.58 -8.53 -20.01
N LYS A 559 6.81 -9.26 -21.11
CA LYS A 559 6.02 -10.45 -21.47
C LYS A 559 6.25 -11.60 -20.49
N GLU A 560 7.49 -11.76 -20.03
CA GLU A 560 7.90 -12.79 -19.08
C GLU A 560 7.87 -12.32 -17.61
N ASN A 561 7.61 -11.01 -17.39
CA ASN A 561 7.65 -10.35 -16.08
C ASN A 561 9.01 -10.52 -15.36
N GLU A 562 10.11 -10.47 -16.11
CA GLU A 562 11.47 -10.58 -15.60
C GLU A 562 12.17 -9.22 -15.57
N ILE A 563 12.80 -8.87 -14.44
CA ILE A 563 13.56 -7.62 -14.28
C ILE A 563 15.03 -7.94 -14.06
N TYR A 564 15.90 -7.31 -14.84
CA TYR A 564 17.35 -7.51 -14.79
C TYR A 564 18.04 -6.25 -14.28
N GLN A 565 18.58 -6.34 -13.06
CA GLN A 565 19.35 -5.28 -12.41
C GLN A 565 20.50 -5.87 -11.61
N LYS A 566 21.73 -5.44 -11.88
CA LYS A 566 22.89 -5.76 -11.05
C LYS A 566 23.11 -4.68 -10.01
N PHE A 567 23.25 -5.09 -8.76
CA PHE A 567 23.58 -4.19 -7.65
C PHE A 567 25.00 -3.61 -7.79
N HIS A 568 25.93 -4.39 -8.36
CA HIS A 568 27.31 -3.99 -8.65
C HIS A 568 27.63 -4.32 -10.11
N PRO A 569 27.22 -3.46 -11.06
CA PRO A 569 27.53 -3.67 -12.47
C PRO A 569 29.04 -3.56 -12.69
N GLN A 570 29.56 -4.36 -13.62
CA GLN A 570 31.00 -4.42 -13.92
C GLN A 570 31.49 -3.15 -14.63
N ASN A 571 30.58 -2.35 -15.16
CA ASN A 571 30.83 -1.10 -15.87
C ASN A 571 29.73 -0.06 -15.52
N LYS A 572 29.93 1.18 -15.96
CA LYS A 572 28.97 2.30 -15.77
C LYS A 572 28.21 2.65 -17.07
N MET A 573 28.07 1.69 -17.99
CA MET A 573 27.47 1.89 -19.30
C MET A 573 25.94 1.78 -19.24
N TYR A 574 25.27 2.63 -18.46
CA TYR A 574 23.83 2.51 -18.24
C TYR A 574 22.99 3.01 -19.42
N ILE A 575 23.26 4.23 -19.88
CA ILE A 575 22.60 4.87 -21.01
C ILE A 575 23.70 5.45 -21.88
N GLY A 576 23.75 5.07 -23.16
CA GLY A 576 24.70 5.61 -24.13
C GLY A 576 23.98 6.37 -25.22
N TYR A 577 24.54 7.49 -25.63
CA TYR A 577 24.06 8.29 -26.75
C TYR A 577 25.14 8.45 -27.81
N ALA A 578 24.74 8.40 -29.07
CA ALA A 578 25.53 8.84 -30.21
C ALA A 578 24.58 9.53 -31.22
N PRO A 579 25.09 10.36 -32.15
CA PRO A 579 24.25 10.99 -33.16
C PRO A 579 23.36 9.99 -33.91
N GLY A 580 22.04 10.15 -33.75
CA GLY A 580 21.00 9.31 -34.34
C GLY A 580 20.82 7.94 -33.67
N GLU A 581 21.28 7.75 -32.44
CA GLU A 581 21.28 6.44 -31.80
C GLU A 581 21.27 6.49 -30.27
N VAL A 582 20.48 5.61 -29.64
CA VAL A 582 20.44 5.44 -28.18
C VAL A 582 20.64 3.97 -27.84
N ILE A 583 21.44 3.73 -26.81
CA ILE A 583 21.66 2.41 -26.23
C ILE A 583 21.41 2.42 -24.72
N ILE A 584 20.91 1.30 -24.19
CA ILE A 584 20.69 1.08 -22.76
C ILE A 584 21.46 -0.19 -22.38
N GLY A 585 22.49 -0.02 -21.54
CA GLY A 585 23.43 -1.08 -21.17
C GLY A 585 24.64 -1.20 -22.12
N GLY A 586 25.72 -1.83 -21.65
CA GLY A 586 26.91 -2.12 -22.45
C GLY A 586 27.83 -3.18 -21.82
N PRO A 587 28.94 -3.56 -22.50
CA PRO A 587 29.35 -3.08 -23.82
C PRO A 587 28.42 -3.56 -24.96
N ASN A 588 27.79 -4.72 -24.78
CA ASN A 588 26.71 -5.19 -25.63
C ASN A 588 25.37 -4.66 -25.09
N PRO A 589 24.62 -3.83 -25.84
CA PRO A 589 23.45 -3.15 -25.30
C PRO A 589 22.26 -4.09 -25.13
N ALA A 590 21.56 -3.96 -24.00
CA ALA A 590 20.32 -4.70 -23.77
C ALA A 590 19.21 -4.19 -24.67
N ILE A 591 19.19 -2.89 -24.95
CA ILE A 591 18.27 -2.23 -25.86
C ILE A 591 19.05 -1.21 -26.68
N LYS A 592 18.93 -1.29 -28.00
CA LYS A 592 19.54 -0.35 -28.94
C LYS A 592 18.55 -0.02 -30.04
N PHE A 593 18.35 1.27 -30.31
CA PHE A 593 17.55 1.71 -31.44
C PHE A 593 18.13 2.99 -32.05
N LYS A 594 17.88 3.16 -33.34
CA LYS A 594 18.36 4.29 -34.15
C LYS A 594 17.24 5.29 -34.38
N ASP A 595 17.63 6.45 -34.90
CA ASP A 595 16.68 7.41 -35.44
C ASP A 595 15.74 6.76 -36.46
N GLY A 596 14.51 7.25 -36.48
CA GLY A 596 13.39 6.61 -37.16
C GLY A 596 12.66 5.54 -36.33
N LEU A 597 13.19 5.11 -35.17
CA LEU A 597 12.50 4.23 -34.21
C LEU A 597 11.79 3.02 -34.86
N ASN A 598 12.38 2.46 -35.92
CA ASN A 598 11.78 1.40 -36.74
C ASN A 598 12.23 0.01 -36.31
N GLU A 599 13.42 -0.10 -35.74
CA GLU A 599 14.03 -1.37 -35.37
C GLU A 599 14.72 -1.24 -34.01
N VAL A 600 14.65 -2.31 -33.23
CA VAL A 600 15.34 -2.47 -31.96
C VAL A 600 16.27 -3.68 -32.05
N GLU A 601 17.47 -3.54 -31.52
CA GLU A 601 18.44 -4.61 -31.33
C GLU A 601 18.60 -4.91 -29.84
N SER A 602 18.85 -6.17 -29.51
CA SER A 602 19.13 -6.60 -28.14
C SER A 602 20.18 -7.69 -28.12
N TYR A 603 21.10 -7.57 -27.16
CA TYR A 603 22.19 -8.49 -26.93
C TYR A 603 22.26 -8.85 -25.44
N GLN A 604 23.01 -9.90 -25.11
CA GLN A 604 23.34 -10.20 -23.72
C GLN A 604 24.17 -9.04 -23.13
N CYS A 605 23.69 -8.45 -22.04
CA CYS A 605 24.22 -7.18 -21.52
C CYS A 605 24.89 -7.36 -20.15
N ASP A 606 26.17 -7.00 -20.08
CA ASP A 606 26.96 -7.14 -18.85
C ASP A 606 26.55 -6.15 -17.77
N THR A 607 26.20 -4.91 -18.14
CA THR A 607 25.75 -3.87 -17.18
C THR A 607 24.60 -4.38 -16.33
N PHE A 608 23.58 -4.97 -16.93
CA PHE A 608 22.38 -5.42 -16.21
C PHE A 608 22.37 -6.91 -15.88
N GLY A 609 23.28 -7.70 -16.49
CA GLY A 609 23.21 -9.15 -16.42
C GLY A 609 21.98 -9.72 -17.12
N SER A 610 21.42 -9.00 -18.07
CA SER A 610 20.26 -9.47 -18.81
C SER A 610 20.70 -10.43 -19.92
N PRO A 611 19.89 -11.45 -20.23
CA PRO A 611 20.01 -12.13 -21.50
C PRO A 611 19.65 -11.15 -22.63
N GLN A 612 19.77 -11.65 -23.85
CA GLN A 612 19.16 -11.03 -25.00
C GLN A 612 17.62 -11.03 -24.82
N LEU A 613 16.98 -9.85 -24.95
CA LEU A 613 15.57 -9.64 -24.59
C LEU A 613 14.60 -9.92 -25.77
N ILE A 614 15.10 -9.91 -27.00
CA ILE A 614 14.37 -10.14 -28.25
C ILE A 614 15.26 -10.89 -29.24
N ASN A 615 14.74 -11.35 -30.39
CA ASN A 615 15.63 -11.75 -31.47
C ASN A 615 16.57 -10.59 -31.84
N VAL A 616 17.78 -10.90 -32.34
CA VAL A 616 18.92 -9.96 -32.42
C VAL A 616 18.52 -8.58 -32.93
N LYS A 617 17.57 -8.56 -33.87
CA LYS A 617 16.94 -7.36 -34.39
C LYS A 617 15.46 -7.64 -34.68
N GLU A 618 14.58 -6.74 -34.25
CA GLU A 618 13.14 -6.81 -34.51
C GLU A 618 12.56 -5.44 -34.90
N GLU A 619 11.48 -5.46 -35.68
CA GLU A 619 10.73 -4.26 -36.04
C GLU A 619 9.92 -3.74 -34.83
N ILE A 620 10.01 -2.44 -34.58
CA ILE A 620 9.29 -1.74 -33.52
C ILE A 620 7.89 -1.37 -34.00
N ARG A 621 6.87 -1.93 -33.35
CA ARG A 621 5.48 -1.55 -33.57
C ARG A 621 5.10 -0.28 -32.82
N GLU A 622 5.49 -0.18 -31.57
CA GLU A 622 5.16 0.94 -30.69
C GLU A 622 6.27 1.19 -29.68
N ILE A 623 6.47 2.46 -29.32
CA ILE A 623 7.29 2.86 -28.19
C ILE A 623 6.47 3.80 -27.33
N GLU A 624 6.41 3.55 -26.03
CA GLU A 624 5.80 4.45 -25.07
C GLU A 624 6.80 4.80 -23.98
N VAL A 625 6.82 6.07 -23.56
CA VAL A 625 7.61 6.52 -22.43
C VAL A 625 6.70 7.11 -21.37
N TYR A 626 6.83 6.60 -20.15
CA TYR A 626 6.09 7.03 -18.99
C TYR A 626 7.00 7.75 -18.02
N ARG A 627 6.64 8.98 -17.67
CA ARG A 627 7.29 9.76 -16.64
C ARG A 627 6.75 9.40 -15.27
N LEU A 628 7.62 9.17 -14.30
CA LEU A 628 7.23 9.10 -12.88
C LEU A 628 6.98 10.51 -12.35
N LYS A 629 5.75 10.82 -11.92
CA LYS A 629 5.39 12.15 -11.41
C LYS A 629 4.56 12.06 -10.14
N ILE A 630 4.90 12.90 -9.15
CA ILE A 630 3.99 13.22 -8.04
C ILE A 630 2.96 14.21 -8.57
N PHE A 631 1.71 13.79 -8.63
CA PHE A 631 0.61 14.70 -8.91
C PHE A 631 0.27 15.45 -7.61
N LYS A 632 0.97 16.57 -7.37
CA LYS A 632 0.58 17.51 -6.31
C LYS A 632 -0.72 18.18 -6.73
N LYS A 633 -1.75 18.08 -5.89
CA LYS A 633 -2.99 18.82 -6.09
C LYS A 633 -2.67 20.32 -6.06
N ARG A 634 -3.03 21.08 -7.10
CA ARG A 634 -3.07 22.55 -6.99
C ARG A 634 -4.13 22.86 -5.93
N SER A 635 -3.72 23.40 -4.79
CA SER A 635 -4.66 23.99 -3.84
C SER A 635 -5.41 25.08 -4.61
N LYS A 636 -6.75 24.97 -4.74
CA LYS A 636 -7.56 26.03 -5.33
C LYS A 636 -7.18 27.33 -4.62
N GLY A 637 -6.52 28.22 -5.35
CA GLY A 637 -6.25 29.57 -4.87
C GLY A 637 -7.60 30.15 -4.46
N THR A 638 -7.70 30.64 -3.24
CA THR A 638 -8.85 31.41 -2.80
C THR A 638 -9.05 32.52 -3.83
N ALA A 639 -10.10 32.40 -4.64
CA ALA A 639 -10.53 33.47 -5.52
C ALA A 639 -10.80 34.67 -4.59
N LYS A 640 -9.89 35.64 -4.59
CA LYS A 640 -10.16 36.95 -4.00
C LYS A 640 -11.26 37.56 -4.85
N THR A 641 -12.50 37.46 -4.37
CA THR A 641 -13.58 38.36 -4.78
C THR A 641 -13.11 39.79 -4.55
N VAL A 642 -12.93 40.53 -5.63
CA VAL A 642 -12.76 41.99 -5.65
C VAL A 642 -14.13 42.65 -5.55
#